data_AF-A0A957DXU5-F1
#
_entry.id   AF-A0A957DXU5-F1
#
_cell.length_a   1.000
_cell.length_b   1.000
_cell.length_c   1.000
_cell.angle_alpha   90.00
_cell.angle_beta   90.00
_cell.angle_gamma   90.00
#
_symmetry.space_group_name_H-M   'P 1'
#
loop_
_entity.id
_entity.type
_entity.pdbx_description
1 polymer ?
#
loop_
_entity_poly.entity_id
_entity_poly.type
_entity_poly.pdbx_seq_one_letter_code
_entity_poly.pdbx_strand_id
1 'polypeptide(L)'
;MRKALILLIVFILLLIVPFAARYMQYYTVGGSQAQPPPIFDPAKIALIATPPASEFKDEPIMDPANLSGGLVLLDQAHDNQFRLEEINFLDGRLAARNFEMSQFTDGDLAAALRPVNAFIVITPIVDFTADEIRAVSDFVERGGRLLLIGDPTRFGVTFNEDEFFGFTVEIDKNQIPLNRLANEFGLVFNGDYLYNTIENEGNFRNIILKSDGFGDDTLVEGLDQLALYSSQSLELSAGGTAVLTADDNTWSSATDRPGGLVLAATGGNSRVLALGDIHFLTNPYHTVYDNSEFITRIADFLTDAENRTPTLVDFPYFFDSPTNLVFTGSPEIGAGAFNEIIDLQSAMRQVGKTLNLADAPQKGADTVYVGLYNQAEEVADILAAHGITLVIEPPLEADPTPTPEPTAVNENEEPNPEDNTEEATQLILSDLGNVFMSGSALILLDQQDESRTLIVLAASGAGLKNSMQRLIDLVPVNAESATADCLLQGDLAICPTNINDEVVEAELDTRNLTVEDEVIPSTTGSDAAEELDAVYQGSISLDESVTGILEAAERHAWTFDAGPVVIDIQAESEALDLVLEVYDSNNILLDSSDNAIGAGGETIFGVDVPESETVTIVIYDYLDETGTYTLTVTTSEFSDIGSGNNIFIFADDDGEPLTSGFTNALEITDILAPDYAVTVWSAQADGPLEFGQLDPYDLVIWDSGDYQMTDTLLDEDTLVIFDYLDNNGNLMAIGAAPTLLGTTELALTSDLEVSGEDAVLLDGLTVGEVIPLVESIETAVFDFTPADTADENVTVFLTRGPESAASGQPIGIASAENSLSGQATQLLLIPFGILPADYQNILLSNMMAWFAENG
;
A
#
# COMPACT_ATOMS: atom_id res chain seq x y z
N MET A 1 -32.92 -80.44 10.98
CA MET A 1 -33.18 -79.77 12.27
C MET A 1 -31.90 -79.39 13.04
N ARG A 2 -30.96 -80.30 13.35
CA ARG A 2 -29.72 -79.97 14.10
C ARG A 2 -28.83 -78.88 13.47
N LYS A 3 -28.62 -78.89 12.15
CA LYS A 3 -27.79 -77.89 11.46
C LYS A 3 -28.42 -76.49 11.43
N ALA A 4 -29.73 -76.41 11.25
CA ALA A 4 -30.47 -75.15 11.27
C ALA A 4 -30.46 -74.50 12.67
N LEU A 5 -30.54 -75.30 13.73
CA LEU A 5 -30.43 -74.81 15.11
C LEU A 5 -29.03 -74.24 15.39
N ILE A 6 -27.97 -74.89 14.89
CA ILE A 6 -26.60 -74.41 15.06
C ILE A 6 -26.39 -73.10 14.30
N LEU A 7 -26.87 -73.00 13.06
CA LEU A 7 -26.77 -71.77 12.28
C LEU A 7 -27.57 -70.61 12.89
N LEU A 8 -28.74 -70.89 13.47
CA LEU A 8 -29.53 -69.89 14.21
C LEU A 8 -28.77 -69.39 15.44
N ILE A 9 -28.12 -70.28 16.21
CA ILE A 9 -27.34 -69.89 17.39
C ILE A 9 -26.11 -69.07 16.99
N VAL A 10 -25.42 -69.45 15.91
CA VAL A 10 -24.28 -68.69 15.40
C VAL A 10 -24.72 -67.31 14.91
N PHE A 11 -25.84 -67.23 14.20
CA PHE A 11 -26.41 -65.95 13.76
C PHE A 11 -26.78 -65.04 14.93
N ILE A 12 -27.44 -65.59 15.96
CA ILE A 12 -27.79 -64.83 17.17
C ILE A 12 -26.53 -64.38 17.93
N LEU A 13 -25.48 -65.20 18.00
CA LEU A 13 -24.23 -64.81 18.64
C LEU A 13 -23.49 -63.72 17.84
N LEU A 14 -23.45 -63.83 16.51
CA LEU A 14 -22.88 -62.78 15.66
C LEU A 14 -23.67 -61.47 15.76
N LEU A 15 -24.95 -61.52 16.06
CA LEU A 15 -25.77 -60.33 16.26
C LEU A 15 -25.63 -59.75 17.67
N ILE A 16 -25.50 -60.55 18.72
CA ILE A 16 -25.49 -60.05 20.12
C ILE A 16 -24.09 -59.68 20.60
N VAL A 17 -23.05 -60.41 20.19
CA VAL A 17 -21.68 -60.22 20.71
C VAL A 17 -21.12 -58.82 20.40
N PRO A 18 -21.27 -58.25 19.18
CA PRO A 18 -20.78 -56.89 18.89
C PRO A 18 -21.49 -55.83 19.73
N PHE A 19 -22.81 -55.94 19.89
CA PHE A 19 -23.60 -55.02 20.72
C PHE A 19 -23.21 -55.12 22.19
N ALA A 20 -22.99 -56.33 22.72
CA ALA A 20 -22.53 -56.52 24.08
C ALA A 20 -21.11 -55.97 24.30
N ALA A 21 -20.21 -56.13 23.32
CA ALA A 21 -18.87 -55.57 23.36
C ALA A 21 -18.89 -54.03 23.35
N ARG A 22 -19.67 -53.43 22.44
CA ARG A 22 -19.84 -51.97 22.33
C ARG A 22 -20.51 -51.39 23.58
N TYR A 23 -21.51 -52.09 24.13
CA TYR A 23 -22.17 -51.70 25.39
C TYR A 23 -21.19 -51.72 26.58
N MET A 24 -20.32 -52.73 26.68
CA MET A 24 -19.31 -52.78 27.74
C MET A 24 -18.19 -51.75 27.58
N GLN A 25 -17.83 -51.38 26.34
CA GLN A 25 -16.91 -50.27 26.07
C GLN A 25 -17.54 -48.92 26.45
N TYR A 26 -18.78 -48.66 26.02
CA TYR A 26 -19.46 -47.39 26.27
C TYR A 26 -19.75 -47.16 27.76
N TYR A 27 -20.20 -48.18 28.50
CA TYR A 27 -20.50 -48.06 29.93
C TYR A 27 -19.30 -48.40 30.84
N THR A 28 -18.09 -48.48 30.28
CA THR A 28 -16.80 -48.63 31.00
C THR A 28 -16.86 -49.58 32.20
N VAL A 29 -17.33 -50.81 32.00
CA VAL A 29 -17.32 -51.84 33.06
C VAL A 29 -15.87 -52.32 33.28
N GLY A 30 -15.10 -51.54 34.05
CA GLY A 30 -13.72 -51.83 34.42
C GLY A 30 -12.65 -50.89 33.83
N GLY A 31 -13.02 -49.81 33.16
CA GLY A 31 -12.08 -48.77 32.72
C GLY A 31 -11.74 -47.80 33.86
N SER A 32 -10.48 -47.40 33.96
CA SER A 32 -9.97 -46.41 34.92
C SER A 32 -10.92 -45.21 35.01
N GLN A 33 -11.36 -44.85 36.22
CA GLN A 33 -12.12 -43.61 36.43
C GLN A 33 -11.34 -42.45 35.80
N ALA A 34 -12.01 -41.62 34.99
CA ALA A 34 -11.45 -40.35 34.55
C ALA A 34 -10.91 -39.63 35.78
N GLN A 35 -9.64 -39.21 35.74
CA GLN A 35 -9.15 -38.34 36.81
C GLN A 35 -10.05 -37.10 36.79
N PRO A 36 -10.57 -36.67 37.94
CA PRO A 36 -11.29 -35.41 37.98
C PRO A 36 -10.37 -34.32 37.43
N PRO A 37 -10.92 -33.33 36.69
CA PRO A 37 -10.12 -32.22 36.20
C PRO A 37 -9.33 -31.62 37.37
N PRO A 38 -8.07 -31.20 37.14
CA PRO A 38 -7.26 -30.61 38.20
C PRO A 38 -8.06 -29.49 38.85
N ILE A 39 -8.22 -29.58 40.17
CA ILE A 39 -8.92 -28.54 40.93
C ILE A 39 -8.09 -27.27 40.82
N PHE A 40 -8.67 -26.25 40.18
CA PHE A 40 -8.10 -24.91 40.11
C PHE A 40 -7.87 -24.40 41.54
N ASP A 41 -6.60 -24.29 41.93
CA ASP A 41 -6.20 -23.79 43.24
C ASP A 41 -5.66 -22.36 43.04
N PRO A 42 -6.49 -21.32 43.26
CA PRO A 42 -6.05 -19.94 43.09
C PRO A 42 -4.88 -19.57 44.02
N ALA A 43 -4.61 -20.35 45.08
CA ALA A 43 -3.46 -20.14 45.95
C ALA A 43 -2.13 -20.65 45.36
N LYS A 44 -2.17 -21.42 44.25
CA LYS A 44 -0.98 -21.85 43.50
C LYS A 44 -0.60 -20.91 42.36
N ILE A 45 -1.47 -19.96 42.03
CA ILE A 45 -1.15 -18.90 41.07
C ILE A 45 -0.22 -17.94 41.80
N ALA A 46 1.03 -17.86 41.33
CA ALA A 46 1.93 -16.82 41.81
C ALA A 46 1.32 -15.47 41.48
N LEU A 47 1.18 -14.60 42.47
CA LEU A 47 0.84 -13.20 42.22
C LEU A 47 1.96 -12.62 41.35
N ILE A 48 1.62 -12.21 40.13
CA ILE A 48 2.52 -11.43 39.28
C ILE A 48 2.70 -10.09 40.00
N ALA A 49 3.93 -9.81 40.43
CA ALA A 49 4.23 -8.55 41.10
C ALA A 49 4.13 -7.43 40.08
N THR A 50 3.33 -6.40 40.37
CA THR A 50 3.32 -5.18 39.56
C THR A 50 4.74 -4.59 39.57
N PRO A 51 5.35 -4.33 38.41
CA PRO A 51 6.66 -3.70 38.34
C PRO A 51 6.65 -2.36 39.08
N PRO A 52 7.79 -1.95 39.65
CA PRO A 52 7.90 -0.60 40.18
C PRO A 52 7.68 0.40 39.03
N ALA A 53 6.82 1.39 39.27
CA ALA A 53 6.72 2.54 38.38
C ALA A 53 7.99 3.39 38.53
N SER A 54 8.45 3.97 37.43
CA SER A 54 9.57 4.90 37.42
C SER A 54 9.30 6.09 38.35
N GLU A 55 10.31 6.48 39.13
CA GLU A 55 10.29 7.76 39.84
C GLU A 55 10.80 8.92 38.96
N PHE A 56 11.18 8.64 37.72
CA PHE A 56 11.68 9.62 36.76
C PHE A 56 10.68 10.76 36.56
N LYS A 57 11.21 11.98 36.52
CA LYS A 57 10.46 13.20 36.23
C LYS A 57 11.25 14.01 35.25
N ASP A 58 10.71 14.14 34.05
CA ASP A 58 11.28 15.02 33.04
C ASP A 58 11.18 16.48 33.50
N GLU A 59 12.27 17.24 33.34
CA GLU A 59 12.28 18.68 33.56
C GLU A 59 12.04 19.38 32.22
N PRO A 60 11.11 20.36 32.13
CA PRO A 60 10.88 21.06 30.88
C PRO A 60 12.14 21.82 30.45
N ILE A 61 12.68 21.43 29.29
CA ILE A 61 13.83 22.09 28.67
C ILE A 61 13.31 23.34 27.95
N MET A 62 13.24 24.46 28.67
CA MET A 62 13.12 25.77 28.03
C MET A 62 14.52 26.25 27.66
N ASP A 63 15.01 25.85 26.48
CA ASP A 63 16.21 26.45 25.92
C ASP A 63 15.89 27.85 25.35
N PRO A 64 16.47 28.93 25.89
CA PRO A 64 16.30 30.27 25.34
C PRO A 64 16.75 30.41 23.88
N ALA A 65 17.60 29.51 23.37
CA ALA A 65 18.05 29.48 21.98
C ALA A 65 17.00 28.89 21.01
N ASN A 66 16.12 28.01 21.48
CA ASN A 66 15.07 27.33 20.69
C ASN A 66 13.65 27.86 20.98
N LEU A 67 13.53 29.15 21.33
CA LEU A 67 12.24 29.80 21.56
C LEU A 67 11.33 29.87 20.32
N SER A 68 11.88 29.64 19.12
CA SER A 68 11.12 29.59 17.85
C SER A 68 10.25 28.34 17.71
N GLY A 69 10.48 27.31 18.52
CA GLY A 69 9.79 26.01 18.42
C GLY A 69 10.18 25.24 17.16
N GLY A 70 9.64 24.02 17.02
CA GLY A 70 9.89 23.15 15.87
C GLY A 70 8.69 22.27 15.55
N LEU A 71 8.73 21.60 14.40
CA LEU A 71 7.66 20.72 13.95
C LEU A 71 8.19 19.28 13.80
N VAL A 72 7.38 18.33 14.23
CA VAL A 72 7.58 16.91 13.98
C VAL A 72 6.42 16.39 13.15
N LEU A 73 6.71 15.81 12.00
CA LEU A 73 5.70 15.22 11.14
C LEU A 73 5.42 13.78 11.59
N LEU A 74 4.16 13.43 11.79
CA LEU A 74 3.69 12.09 12.11
C LEU A 74 2.97 11.52 10.89
N ASP A 75 3.43 10.38 10.41
CA ASP A 75 2.77 9.64 9.35
C ASP A 75 1.39 9.10 9.79
N GLN A 76 0.38 9.42 9.00
CA GLN A 76 -0.97 8.84 9.02
C GLN A 76 -1.49 8.59 7.59
N ALA A 77 -0.63 8.64 6.58
CA ALA A 77 -1.01 8.46 5.18
C ALA A 77 -0.93 6.99 4.73
N HIS A 78 -0.22 6.14 5.49
CA HIS A 78 0.12 4.76 5.11
C HIS A 78 -0.66 3.71 5.91
N ASP A 79 -1.91 4.03 6.25
CA ASP A 79 -2.83 3.23 7.08
C ASP A 79 -2.19 2.72 8.39
N ASN A 80 -1.46 3.63 9.03
CA ASN A 80 -0.67 3.33 10.22
C ASN A 80 -1.51 2.71 11.35
N GLN A 81 -1.16 1.48 11.77
CA GLN A 81 -1.94 0.65 12.71
C GLN A 81 -1.74 1.01 14.20
N PHE A 82 -1.98 2.27 14.56
CA PHE A 82 -1.95 2.76 15.94
C PHE A 82 -2.99 3.85 16.19
N ARG A 83 -3.29 4.12 17.46
CA ARG A 83 -4.14 5.26 17.88
C ARG A 83 -3.27 6.37 18.46
N LEU A 84 -3.62 7.63 18.19
CA LEU A 84 -2.92 8.80 18.77
C LEU A 84 -2.80 8.75 20.30
N GLU A 85 -3.79 8.16 20.98
CA GLU A 85 -3.79 8.02 22.44
C GLU A 85 -2.62 7.16 22.96
N GLU A 86 -2.11 6.24 22.13
CA GLU A 86 -1.00 5.34 22.43
C GLU A 86 0.35 6.07 22.51
N ILE A 87 0.48 7.20 21.81
CA ILE A 87 1.73 8.00 21.76
C ILE A 87 1.64 9.32 22.53
N ASN A 88 0.54 9.58 23.26
CA ASN A 88 0.31 10.80 24.03
C ASN A 88 1.47 11.18 24.96
N PHE A 89 2.16 10.18 25.54
CA PHE A 89 3.29 10.46 26.43
C PHE A 89 4.49 11.05 25.66
N LEU A 90 4.80 10.51 24.48
CA LEU A 90 5.83 11.02 23.58
C LEU A 90 5.46 12.43 23.08
N ASP A 91 4.22 12.64 22.64
CA ASP A 91 3.72 13.96 22.23
C ASP A 91 3.90 14.99 23.36
N GLY A 92 3.53 14.63 24.59
CA GLY A 92 3.77 15.47 25.76
C GLY A 92 5.25 15.76 26.06
N ARG A 93 6.19 14.89 25.66
CA ARG A 93 7.65 15.13 25.77
C ARG A 93 8.17 16.06 24.67
N LEU A 94 7.62 15.99 23.45
CA LEU A 94 7.91 16.91 22.36
C LEU A 94 7.39 18.32 22.68
N ALA A 95 6.16 18.43 23.17
CA ALA A 95 5.57 19.70 23.60
C ALA A 95 6.38 20.35 24.74
N ALA A 96 6.97 19.55 25.64
CA ALA A 96 7.85 20.06 26.71
C ALA A 96 9.15 20.69 26.18
N ARG A 97 9.53 20.40 24.93
CA ARG A 97 10.68 20.94 24.19
C ARG A 97 10.29 22.02 23.20
N ASN A 98 9.02 22.48 23.23
CA ASN A 98 8.45 23.46 22.30
C ASN A 98 8.33 22.96 20.85
N PHE A 99 8.20 21.64 20.66
CA PHE A 99 7.88 21.04 19.37
C PHE A 99 6.40 20.67 19.30
N GLU A 100 5.80 20.94 18.15
CA GLU A 100 4.43 20.54 17.83
C GLU A 100 4.46 19.35 16.87
N MET A 101 3.62 18.35 17.14
CA MET A 101 3.44 17.20 16.27
C MET A 101 2.29 17.47 15.28
N SER A 102 2.62 17.50 13.99
CA SER A 102 1.65 17.65 12.89
C SER A 102 1.44 16.32 12.19
N GLN A 103 0.22 16.02 11.77
CA GLN A 103 -0.12 14.77 11.07
C GLN A 103 0.01 14.96 9.55
N PHE A 104 0.56 13.96 8.88
CA PHE A 104 0.56 13.82 7.42
C PHE A 104 -0.45 12.76 7.03
N THR A 105 -1.54 13.16 6.37
CA THR A 105 -2.65 12.27 5.99
C THR A 105 -2.68 11.95 4.50
N ASP A 106 -2.18 12.87 3.68
CA ASP A 106 -2.26 12.84 2.22
C ASP A 106 -1.39 13.97 1.61
N GLY A 107 -1.17 13.87 0.30
CA GLY A 107 -0.46 14.87 -0.50
C GLY A 107 1.03 14.55 -0.71
N ASP A 108 1.81 15.56 -1.11
CA ASP A 108 3.24 15.40 -1.37
C ASP A 108 4.06 15.41 -0.07
N LEU A 109 4.61 14.24 0.27
CA LEU A 109 5.48 14.04 1.43
C LEU A 109 6.75 14.90 1.36
N ALA A 110 7.38 15.05 0.19
CA ALA A 110 8.60 15.86 0.04
C ALA A 110 8.34 17.30 0.46
N ALA A 111 7.19 17.82 0.05
CA ALA A 111 6.78 19.17 0.34
C ALA A 111 6.40 19.34 1.84
N ALA A 112 5.75 18.33 2.44
CA ALA A 112 5.44 18.26 3.87
C ALA A 112 6.67 18.15 4.79
N LEU A 113 7.78 17.57 4.30
CA LEU A 113 9.03 17.42 5.05
C LEU A 113 9.85 18.72 5.17
N ARG A 114 9.58 19.73 4.32
CA ARG A 114 10.32 21.00 4.32
C ARG A 114 10.29 21.76 5.66
N PRO A 115 9.12 22.00 6.29
CA PRO A 115 9.03 22.76 7.54
C PRO A 115 9.45 22.00 8.81
N VAL A 116 9.62 20.67 8.75
CA VAL A 116 9.78 19.83 9.96
C VAL A 116 11.24 19.49 10.27
N ASN A 117 11.50 19.14 11.52
CA ASN A 117 12.83 18.70 11.99
C ASN A 117 12.95 17.18 12.05
N ALA A 118 11.82 16.50 12.25
CA ALA A 118 11.76 15.06 12.33
C ALA A 118 10.49 14.51 11.67
N PHE A 119 10.57 13.25 11.25
CA PHE A 119 9.48 12.46 10.73
C PHE A 119 9.34 11.18 11.56
N ILE A 120 8.11 10.81 11.91
CA ILE A 120 7.78 9.62 12.69
C ILE A 120 6.88 8.73 11.85
N VAL A 121 7.31 7.49 11.64
CA VAL A 121 6.55 6.42 10.98
C VAL A 121 6.31 5.31 11.98
N ILE A 122 5.05 4.97 12.21
CA ILE A 122 4.64 3.96 13.19
C ILE A 122 3.74 2.96 12.49
N THR A 123 4.16 1.70 12.46
CA THR A 123 3.36 0.55 12.00
C THR A 123 2.55 0.80 10.71
N PRO A 124 3.15 1.32 9.62
CA PRO A 124 2.50 1.52 8.33
C PRO A 124 2.13 0.17 7.70
N ILE A 125 0.98 0.05 7.04
CA ILE A 125 0.61 -1.17 6.29
C ILE A 125 0.44 -0.94 4.79
N VAL A 126 0.43 0.32 4.34
CA VAL A 126 0.52 0.67 2.91
C VAL A 126 1.97 0.98 2.53
N ASP A 127 2.41 0.49 1.38
CA ASP A 127 3.78 0.69 0.87
C ASP A 127 4.06 2.16 0.52
N PHE A 128 5.27 2.63 0.84
CA PHE A 128 5.78 3.92 0.41
C PHE A 128 6.15 3.88 -1.08
N THR A 129 5.80 4.92 -1.82
CA THR A 129 6.21 5.09 -3.22
C THR A 129 7.71 5.38 -3.34
N ALA A 130 8.28 5.16 -4.52
CA ALA A 130 9.70 5.45 -4.78
C ALA A 130 10.06 6.94 -4.57
N ASP A 131 9.13 7.85 -4.84
CA ASP A 131 9.32 9.29 -4.65
C ASP A 131 9.27 9.67 -3.16
N GLU A 132 8.40 9.05 -2.38
CA GLU A 132 8.36 9.22 -0.93
C GLU A 132 9.63 8.68 -0.25
N ILE A 133 10.11 7.51 -0.66
CA ILE A 133 11.36 6.93 -0.16
C ILE A 133 12.52 7.90 -0.43
N ARG A 134 12.60 8.44 -1.65
CA ARG A 134 13.61 9.44 -2.02
C ARG A 134 13.48 10.71 -1.17
N ALA A 135 12.27 11.21 -0.99
CA ALA A 135 12.00 12.39 -0.18
C ALA A 135 12.47 12.23 1.27
N VAL A 136 12.19 11.07 1.88
CA VAL A 136 12.64 10.75 3.25
C VAL A 136 14.16 10.60 3.30
N SER A 137 14.79 9.95 2.31
CA SER A 137 16.25 9.83 2.22
C SER A 137 16.92 11.21 2.14
N ASP A 138 16.48 12.07 1.21
CA ASP A 138 16.98 13.44 1.05
C ASP A 138 16.76 14.28 2.31
N PHE A 139 15.65 14.07 3.02
CA PHE A 139 15.37 14.72 4.30
C PHE A 139 16.37 14.32 5.39
N VAL A 140 16.68 13.03 5.51
CA VAL A 140 17.67 12.51 6.46
C VAL A 140 19.08 12.96 6.11
N GLU A 141 19.46 12.96 4.83
CA GLU A 141 20.77 13.44 4.35
C GLU A 141 21.00 14.91 4.69
N ARG A 142 19.96 15.74 4.62
CA ARG A 142 20.00 17.15 5.02
C ARG A 142 19.96 17.36 6.54
N GLY A 143 19.95 16.28 7.31
CA GLY A 143 20.09 16.28 8.76
C GLY A 143 18.77 16.13 9.53
N GLY A 144 17.66 15.90 8.84
CA GLY A 144 16.38 15.52 9.44
C GLY A 144 16.48 14.24 10.25
N ARG A 145 15.60 14.09 11.25
CA ARG A 145 15.54 12.89 12.10
C ARG A 145 14.38 12.00 11.70
N LEU A 146 14.60 10.68 11.70
CA LEU A 146 13.56 9.70 11.39
C LEU A 146 13.40 8.73 12.55
N LEU A 147 12.17 8.52 12.98
CA LEU A 147 11.79 7.47 13.93
C LEU A 147 10.91 6.46 13.23
N LEU A 148 11.36 5.20 13.18
CA LEU A 148 10.64 4.08 12.63
C LEU A 148 10.24 3.14 13.78
N ILE A 149 8.95 2.88 13.93
CA ILE A 149 8.45 1.95 14.95
C ILE A 149 7.67 0.83 14.27
N GLY A 150 8.15 -0.40 14.43
CA GLY A 150 7.43 -1.61 14.06
C GLY A 150 6.80 -2.28 15.27
N ASP A 151 5.86 -3.17 14.99
CA ASP A 151 5.26 -4.05 15.99
C ASP A 151 4.63 -5.27 15.28
N PRO A 152 5.02 -6.51 15.61
CA PRO A 152 4.56 -7.73 14.95
C PRO A 152 3.10 -8.07 15.27
N THR A 153 2.43 -7.35 16.17
CA THR A 153 1.01 -7.50 16.50
C THR A 153 0.11 -6.50 15.78
N ARG A 154 0.68 -5.64 14.92
CA ARG A 154 -0.06 -4.63 14.15
C ARG A 154 -0.09 -5.02 12.67
N PHE A 155 -1.27 -5.35 12.19
CA PHE A 155 -1.51 -5.81 10.82
C PHE A 155 -2.89 -5.33 10.34
N GLY A 156 -3.01 -5.09 9.04
CA GLY A 156 -4.28 -4.93 8.35
C GLY A 156 -4.83 -6.30 7.96
N VAL A 157 -6.15 -6.39 7.87
CA VAL A 157 -6.83 -7.52 7.27
C VAL A 157 -7.66 -6.93 6.14
N THR A 158 -7.22 -7.16 4.91
CA THR A 158 -7.90 -6.70 3.70
C THR A 158 -8.62 -7.88 3.05
N PHE A 159 -9.80 -7.58 2.54
CA PHE A 159 -10.62 -8.53 1.79
C PHE A 159 -10.59 -8.05 0.36
N ASN A 160 -10.17 -8.90 -0.57
CA ASN A 160 -10.20 -8.55 -1.98
C ASN A 160 -11.66 -8.47 -2.45
N GLU A 161 -12.19 -7.24 -2.57
CA GLU A 161 -13.58 -6.99 -3.01
C GLU A 161 -13.77 -7.21 -4.52
N ASP A 162 -12.68 -7.29 -5.29
CA ASP A 162 -12.72 -7.50 -6.75
C ASP A 162 -12.98 -8.98 -7.12
N GLU A 163 -12.81 -9.90 -6.17
CA GLU A 163 -13.17 -11.31 -6.32
C GLU A 163 -14.43 -11.60 -5.49
N PHE A 164 -15.61 -11.56 -6.12
CA PHE A 164 -16.92 -11.71 -5.45
C PHE A 164 -17.06 -12.99 -4.59
N PHE A 165 -16.23 -14.01 -4.85
CA PHE A 165 -16.15 -15.29 -4.11
C PHE A 165 -14.72 -15.73 -3.80
N GLY A 166 -13.71 -14.91 -4.12
CA GLY A 166 -12.32 -15.15 -3.74
C GLY A 166 -12.14 -14.71 -2.29
N PHE A 167 -12.21 -15.65 -1.35
CA PHE A 167 -11.97 -15.38 0.07
C PHE A 167 -10.46 -15.27 0.35
N THR A 168 -9.71 -14.54 -0.46
CA THR A 168 -8.31 -14.21 -0.18
C THR A 168 -8.27 -13.16 0.92
N VAL A 169 -7.93 -13.61 2.14
CA VAL A 169 -7.67 -12.74 3.29
C VAL A 169 -6.21 -12.33 3.24
N GLU A 170 -5.95 -11.11 2.78
CA GLU A 170 -4.60 -10.55 2.80
C GLU A 170 -4.31 -9.98 4.20
N ILE A 171 -3.26 -10.50 4.85
CA ILE A 171 -2.76 -9.97 6.11
C ILE A 171 -1.62 -9.01 5.82
N ASP A 172 -1.96 -7.72 5.77
CA ASP A 172 -1.00 -6.64 5.56
C ASP A 172 -0.17 -6.41 6.81
N LYS A 173 1.05 -6.93 6.82
CA LYS A 173 2.00 -6.73 7.94
C LYS A 173 2.80 -5.47 7.72
N ASN A 174 3.04 -4.74 8.80
CA ASN A 174 3.84 -3.51 8.74
C ASN A 174 5.31 -3.70 8.34
N GLN A 175 5.81 -4.94 8.35
CA GLN A 175 7.19 -5.26 8.07
C GLN A 175 7.60 -4.85 6.64
N ILE A 176 6.74 -5.10 5.64
CA ILE A 176 7.06 -4.82 4.25
C ILE A 176 7.16 -3.30 4.03
N PRO A 177 6.14 -2.48 4.37
CA PRO A 177 6.23 -1.03 4.25
C PRO A 177 7.35 -0.41 5.08
N LEU A 178 7.59 -0.88 6.32
CA LEU A 178 8.69 -0.38 7.14
C LEU A 178 10.06 -0.64 6.50
N ASN A 179 10.25 -1.83 5.92
CA ASN A 179 11.52 -2.18 5.30
C ASN A 179 11.77 -1.42 3.99
N ARG A 180 10.72 -0.94 3.29
CA ARG A 180 10.90 -0.02 2.15
C ARG A 180 11.72 1.20 2.53
N LEU A 181 11.47 1.79 3.71
CA LEU A 181 12.24 2.91 4.24
C LEU A 181 13.50 2.48 5.00
N ALA A 182 13.39 1.50 5.89
CA ALA A 182 14.47 1.13 6.81
C ALA A 182 15.73 0.64 6.06
N ASN A 183 15.55 -0.05 4.92
CA ASN A 183 16.62 -0.61 4.11
C ASN A 183 17.59 0.48 3.60
N GLU A 184 17.10 1.67 3.24
CA GLU A 184 17.92 2.81 2.81
C GLU A 184 18.94 3.23 3.87
N PHE A 185 18.63 2.96 5.15
CA PHE A 185 19.45 3.35 6.29
C PHE A 185 20.21 2.17 6.92
N GLY A 186 20.22 1.01 6.25
CA GLY A 186 20.94 -0.18 6.68
C GLY A 186 20.26 -0.91 7.85
N LEU A 187 18.95 -0.77 7.99
CA LEU A 187 18.13 -1.36 9.04
C LEU A 187 17.07 -2.27 8.41
N VAL A 188 16.80 -3.43 9.02
CA VAL A 188 15.77 -4.36 8.55
C VAL A 188 14.96 -4.84 9.75
N PHE A 189 13.64 -4.73 9.69
CA PHE A 189 12.72 -5.33 10.64
C PHE A 189 12.44 -6.79 10.26
N ASN A 190 12.55 -7.69 11.23
CA ASN A 190 12.24 -9.10 11.06
C ASN A 190 10.75 -9.38 11.35
N GLY A 191 10.21 -10.41 10.69
CA GLY A 191 8.83 -10.88 10.86
C GLY A 191 8.70 -11.84 12.02
N ASP A 192 9.30 -11.52 13.16
CA ASP A 192 9.29 -12.34 14.37
C ASP A 192 8.68 -11.60 15.56
N TYR A 193 8.34 -12.35 16.60
CA TYR A 193 8.13 -11.78 17.92
C TYR A 193 9.13 -12.39 18.90
N LEU A 194 9.56 -11.56 19.84
CA LEU A 194 10.53 -11.93 20.84
C LEU A 194 9.85 -12.39 22.12
N TYR A 195 10.44 -13.40 22.76
CA TYR A 195 9.90 -13.94 24.00
C TYR A 195 10.97 -14.46 24.96
N ASN A 196 10.73 -14.32 26.26
CA ASN A 196 11.60 -14.82 27.33
C ASN A 196 10.76 -15.59 28.36
N THR A 197 11.01 -16.89 28.48
CA THR A 197 10.26 -17.77 29.40
C THR A 197 10.87 -17.84 30.81
N ILE A 198 12.02 -17.20 31.03
CA ILE A 198 12.77 -17.25 32.29
C ILE A 198 12.57 -15.96 33.08
N GLU A 199 12.79 -14.82 32.45
CA GLU A 199 12.67 -13.50 33.07
C GLU A 199 11.82 -12.59 32.17
N ASN A 200 10.62 -12.28 32.66
CA ASN A 200 9.63 -11.50 31.93
C ASN A 200 8.73 -10.73 32.89
N GLU A 201 8.01 -9.75 32.36
CA GLU A 201 7.04 -8.93 33.09
C GLU A 201 5.67 -9.63 33.15
N GLY A 202 5.64 -10.86 33.66
CA GLY A 202 4.42 -11.63 33.89
C GLY A 202 3.83 -12.35 32.67
N ASN A 203 4.18 -11.93 31.45
CA ASN A 203 3.89 -12.63 30.20
C ASN A 203 5.21 -12.90 29.47
N PHE A 204 5.39 -14.10 28.92
CA PHE A 204 6.62 -14.49 28.22
C PHE A 204 6.97 -13.58 27.02
N ARG A 205 6.01 -12.88 26.41
CA ARG A 205 6.27 -11.87 25.37
C ARG A 205 6.67 -10.50 25.92
N ASN A 206 6.41 -10.23 27.21
CA ASN A 206 6.81 -9.01 27.89
C ASN A 206 8.27 -9.14 28.38
N ILE A 207 9.20 -8.89 27.48
CA ILE A 207 10.63 -9.05 27.74
C ILE A 207 11.18 -7.89 28.57
N ILE A 208 12.12 -8.21 29.46
CA ILE A 208 12.84 -7.23 30.27
C ILE A 208 14.26 -7.12 29.74
N LEU A 209 14.64 -5.92 29.33
CA LEU A 209 16.00 -5.59 28.92
C LEU A 209 16.76 -4.96 30.09
N LYS A 210 18.05 -5.24 30.16
CA LYS A 210 18.94 -4.75 31.21
C LYS A 210 20.11 -4.01 30.60
N SER A 211 20.80 -3.22 31.43
CA SER A 211 21.95 -2.40 31.05
C SER A 211 23.09 -3.13 30.33
N ASP A 212 23.20 -4.46 30.43
CA ASP A 212 24.20 -5.26 29.70
C ASP A 212 23.88 -5.44 28.21
N GLY A 213 22.60 -5.29 27.83
CA GLY A 213 22.12 -5.26 26.45
C GLY A 213 22.04 -3.86 25.84
N PHE A 214 22.45 -2.81 26.55
CA PHE A 214 22.39 -1.42 26.07
C PHE A 214 23.69 -1.04 25.34
N GLY A 215 23.54 -0.42 24.17
CA GLY A 215 24.65 0.07 23.35
C GLY A 215 25.36 1.29 23.95
N ASP A 216 26.47 1.69 23.33
CA ASP A 216 27.18 2.93 23.66
C ASP A 216 26.52 4.12 22.93
N ASP A 217 25.32 4.49 23.38
CA ASP A 217 24.50 5.54 22.78
C ASP A 217 23.84 6.42 23.86
N THR A 218 23.74 7.73 23.59
CA THR A 218 23.05 8.70 24.44
C THR A 218 21.57 8.38 24.70
N LEU A 219 20.95 7.59 23.82
CA LEU A 219 19.56 7.11 23.96
C LEU A 219 19.36 6.24 25.20
N VAL A 220 20.40 5.50 25.63
CA VAL A 220 20.33 4.52 26.72
C VAL A 220 21.30 4.82 27.87
N GLU A 221 22.01 5.95 27.79
CA GLU A 221 22.97 6.36 28.81
C GLU A 221 22.27 6.57 30.17
N GLY A 222 22.70 5.80 31.18
CA GLY A 222 22.20 5.91 32.54
C GLY A 222 20.91 5.13 32.84
N LEU A 223 20.35 4.42 31.84
CA LEU A 223 19.21 3.53 32.04
C LEU A 223 19.68 2.19 32.65
N ASP A 224 18.87 1.63 33.56
CA ASP A 224 19.15 0.34 34.20
C ASP A 224 18.33 -0.79 33.55
N GLN A 225 17.02 -0.58 33.34
CA GLN A 225 16.10 -1.60 32.84
C GLN A 225 14.96 -1.03 32.00
N LEU A 226 14.56 -1.76 30.96
CA LEU A 226 13.40 -1.45 30.11
C LEU A 226 12.48 -2.68 30.00
N ALA A 227 11.19 -2.45 29.76
CA ALA A 227 10.23 -3.51 29.45
C ALA A 227 9.57 -3.25 28.09
N LEU A 228 9.63 -4.25 27.21
CA LEU A 228 8.99 -4.26 25.89
C LEU A 228 7.96 -5.40 25.84
N TYR A 229 6.86 -5.23 25.11
CA TYR A 229 5.64 -6.06 25.26
C TYR A 229 5.29 -6.91 24.03
N SER A 230 5.69 -6.44 22.86
CA SER A 230 5.49 -7.11 21.57
C SER A 230 6.64 -6.71 20.66
N SER A 231 7.86 -7.03 21.06
CA SER A 231 9.02 -6.60 20.28
C SER A 231 9.34 -7.59 19.17
N GLN A 232 9.63 -7.07 17.97
CA GLN A 232 10.31 -7.81 16.90
C GLN A 232 11.80 -7.49 16.87
N SER A 233 12.59 -8.37 16.27
CA SER A 233 14.03 -8.14 16.10
C SER A 233 14.36 -7.32 14.84
N LEU A 234 15.56 -6.76 14.86
CA LEU A 234 16.17 -5.99 13.78
C LEU A 234 17.43 -6.70 13.27
N GLU A 235 17.65 -6.69 11.96
CA GLU A 235 18.95 -6.95 11.36
C GLU A 235 19.64 -5.64 10.97
N LEU A 236 20.96 -5.62 11.14
CA LEU A 236 21.80 -4.45 10.88
C LEU A 236 22.75 -4.73 9.72
N SER A 237 22.73 -3.84 8.74
CA SER A 237 23.69 -3.79 7.64
C SER A 237 24.80 -2.76 7.92
N ALA A 238 25.64 -2.49 6.92
CA ALA A 238 26.73 -1.53 7.06
C ALA A 238 26.21 -0.13 7.44
N GLY A 239 26.68 0.42 8.57
CA GLY A 239 26.28 1.74 9.07
C GLY A 239 25.23 1.71 10.18
N GLY A 240 24.59 0.56 10.42
CA GLY A 240 23.68 0.37 11.56
C GLY A 240 24.42 0.14 12.88
N THR A 241 23.90 0.69 13.98
CA THR A 241 24.45 0.48 15.33
C THR A 241 23.33 0.05 16.29
N ALA A 242 23.52 -1.06 17.01
CA ALA A 242 22.55 -1.55 17.97
C ALA A 242 22.46 -0.62 19.20
N VAL A 243 21.24 -0.25 19.58
CA VAL A 243 20.92 0.52 20.79
C VAL A 243 20.44 -0.42 21.90
N LEU A 244 19.57 -1.37 21.56
CA LEU A 244 19.04 -2.38 22.49
C LEU A 244 19.27 -3.79 21.92
N THR A 245 19.83 -4.68 22.73
CA THR A 245 20.05 -6.09 22.41
C THR A 245 19.48 -6.99 23.50
N ALA A 246 18.87 -8.10 23.11
CA ALA A 246 18.28 -9.06 24.02
C ALA A 246 19.33 -9.92 24.73
N ASP A 247 18.98 -10.43 25.90
CA ASP A 247 19.83 -11.37 26.64
C ASP A 247 19.85 -12.78 26.01
N ASP A 248 20.72 -13.65 26.54
CA ASP A 248 20.85 -15.05 26.10
C ASP A 248 19.62 -15.93 26.40
N ASN A 249 18.58 -15.39 27.03
CA ASN A 249 17.35 -16.12 27.39
C ASN A 249 16.13 -15.64 26.61
N THR A 250 16.31 -14.65 25.74
CA THR A 250 15.27 -14.11 24.87
C THR A 250 15.39 -14.74 23.48
N TRP A 251 14.28 -15.28 22.98
CA TRP A 251 14.16 -16.09 21.78
C TRP A 251 13.34 -15.37 20.72
N SER A 252 13.68 -15.63 19.47
CA SER A 252 12.89 -15.22 18.30
C SER A 252 11.93 -16.36 17.90
N SER A 253 10.67 -16.02 17.65
CA SER A 253 9.66 -16.98 17.16
C SER A 253 9.94 -17.51 15.76
N ALA A 254 10.68 -16.77 14.93
CA ALA A 254 10.98 -17.19 13.56
C ALA A 254 12.19 -18.13 13.49
N THR A 255 13.17 -17.96 14.37
CA THR A 255 14.44 -18.71 14.29
C THR A 255 14.60 -19.77 15.38
N ASP A 256 13.79 -19.71 16.44
CA ASP A 256 13.98 -20.51 17.67
C ASP A 256 15.43 -20.48 18.17
N ARG A 257 16.07 -19.31 18.08
CA ARG A 257 17.42 -19.08 18.59
C ARG A 257 17.43 -17.95 19.62
N PRO A 258 18.14 -18.13 20.74
CA PRO A 258 18.27 -17.08 21.73
C PRO A 258 19.52 -16.22 21.55
N GLY A 259 19.47 -15.01 22.11
CA GLY A 259 20.62 -14.12 22.28
C GLY A 259 21.08 -13.42 21.00
N GLY A 260 21.61 -12.19 21.15
CA GLY A 260 22.13 -11.40 20.03
C GLY A 260 21.06 -10.81 19.11
N LEU A 261 19.81 -10.76 19.58
CA LEU A 261 18.67 -10.18 18.87
C LEU A 261 18.63 -8.68 19.16
N VAL A 262 18.70 -7.84 18.12
CA VAL A 262 18.63 -6.38 18.26
C VAL A 262 17.17 -5.95 18.26
N LEU A 263 16.77 -5.05 19.16
CA LEU A 263 15.37 -4.56 19.29
C LEU A 263 15.22 -3.08 18.98
N ALA A 264 16.33 -2.35 19.08
CA ALA A 264 16.43 -0.96 18.69
C ALA A 264 17.80 -0.70 18.08
N ALA A 265 17.86 0.12 17.04
CA ALA A 265 19.10 0.48 16.37
C ALA A 265 19.05 1.85 15.73
N THR A 266 20.23 2.45 15.57
CA THR A 266 20.40 3.67 14.79
C THR A 266 20.97 3.38 13.41
N GLY A 267 20.55 4.16 12.42
CA GLY A 267 21.00 4.13 11.03
C GLY A 267 21.20 5.54 10.46
N GLY A 268 21.57 5.63 9.18
CA GLY A 268 21.68 6.92 8.46
C GLY A 268 22.60 7.94 9.16
N ASN A 269 23.79 7.53 9.59
CA ASN A 269 24.71 8.36 10.39
C ASN A 269 24.12 8.82 11.75
N SER A 270 23.44 7.91 12.46
CA SER A 270 22.76 8.18 13.74
C SER A 270 21.62 9.20 13.64
N ARG A 271 20.96 9.27 12.48
CA ARG A 271 19.81 10.15 12.22
C ARG A 271 18.48 9.42 12.16
N VAL A 272 18.54 8.09 12.02
CA VAL A 272 17.37 7.22 12.01
C VAL A 272 17.41 6.36 13.26
N LEU A 273 16.29 6.27 13.98
CA LEU A 273 16.09 5.36 15.10
C LEU A 273 14.98 4.37 14.73
N ALA A 274 15.29 3.08 14.71
CA ALA A 274 14.32 2.01 14.53
C ALA A 274 14.05 1.31 15.86
N LEU A 275 12.77 1.04 16.16
CA LEU A 275 12.29 0.38 17.37
C LEU A 275 11.30 -0.73 17.00
N GLY A 276 11.49 -1.93 17.53
CA GLY A 276 10.63 -3.08 17.23
C GLY A 276 9.37 -3.21 18.10
N ASP A 277 9.02 -2.23 18.93
CA ASP A 277 7.84 -2.27 19.82
C ASP A 277 7.20 -0.88 19.96
N ILE A 278 5.88 -0.75 19.81
CA ILE A 278 5.13 0.48 20.10
C ILE A 278 4.58 0.51 21.53
N HIS A 279 4.29 -0.64 22.13
CA HIS A 279 3.48 -0.73 23.34
C HIS A 279 4.13 -0.08 24.56
N PHE A 280 5.46 -0.02 24.62
CA PHE A 280 6.16 0.68 25.70
C PHE A 280 5.84 2.19 25.78
N LEU A 281 5.32 2.80 24.70
CA LEU A 281 4.85 4.19 24.68
C LEU A 281 3.49 4.39 25.39
N THR A 282 2.72 3.31 25.55
CA THR A 282 1.31 3.37 25.92
C THR A 282 1.09 3.35 27.43
N ASN A 283 -0.14 3.68 27.87
CA ASN A 283 -0.54 3.52 29.27
C ASN A 283 -0.91 2.06 29.57
N PRO A 284 -0.44 1.45 30.69
CA PRO A 284 0.45 2.01 31.72
C PRO A 284 1.95 1.78 31.46
N TYR A 285 2.31 1.14 30.36
CA TYR A 285 3.64 0.60 30.07
C TYR A 285 4.76 1.63 30.00
N HIS A 286 4.47 2.87 29.62
CA HIS A 286 5.45 3.95 29.66
C HIS A 286 5.96 4.28 31.08
N THR A 287 5.24 3.84 32.12
CA THR A 287 5.64 4.05 33.53
C THR A 287 6.50 2.93 34.10
N VAL A 288 6.69 1.82 33.38
CA VAL A 288 7.38 0.63 33.89
C VAL A 288 8.89 0.77 33.74
N TYR A 289 9.65 0.46 34.80
CA TYR A 289 11.12 0.62 34.87
C TYR A 289 11.58 1.99 34.35
N ASP A 290 12.51 2.05 33.39
CA ASP A 290 13.04 3.30 32.85
C ASP A 290 12.40 3.71 31.51
N ASN A 291 11.28 3.09 31.10
CA ASN A 291 10.60 3.39 29.84
C ASN A 291 10.30 4.89 29.69
N SER A 292 9.84 5.57 30.75
CA SER A 292 9.56 7.00 30.70
C SER A 292 10.79 7.87 30.42
N GLU A 293 11.97 7.46 30.91
CA GLU A 293 13.22 8.16 30.63
C GLU A 293 13.68 7.87 29.21
N PHE A 294 13.57 6.61 28.75
CA PHE A 294 13.89 6.25 27.36
C PHE A 294 13.04 7.03 26.34
N ILE A 295 11.73 7.16 26.56
CA ILE A 295 10.84 7.98 25.70
C ILE A 295 11.26 9.45 25.70
N THR A 296 11.76 9.94 26.84
CA THR A 296 12.29 11.30 26.94
C THR A 296 13.55 11.48 26.09
N ARG A 297 14.44 10.46 26.04
CA ARG A 297 15.62 10.47 25.14
C ARG A 297 15.24 10.36 23.67
N ILE A 298 14.17 9.63 23.33
CA ILE A 298 13.61 9.62 21.97
C ILE A 298 13.12 11.01 21.59
N ALA A 299 12.45 11.73 22.49
CA ALA A 299 12.06 13.11 22.25
C ALA A 299 13.27 14.05 22.09
N ASP A 300 14.34 13.88 22.88
CA ASP A 300 15.60 14.62 22.68
C ASP A 300 16.20 14.35 21.29
N PHE A 301 16.24 13.08 20.87
CA PHE A 301 16.72 12.69 19.56
C PHE A 301 15.92 13.34 18.42
N LEU A 302 14.59 13.34 18.51
CA LEU A 302 13.70 13.95 17.51
C LEU A 302 13.81 15.48 17.43
N THR A 303 14.21 16.13 18.52
CA THR A 303 14.23 17.60 18.63
C THR A 303 15.63 18.21 18.51
N ASP A 304 16.65 17.40 18.25
CA ASP A 304 18.02 17.86 18.00
C ASP A 304 18.14 18.61 16.66
N ALA A 305 17.74 19.88 16.68
CA ALA A 305 17.69 20.78 15.54
C ALA A 305 19.06 21.37 15.14
N GLU A 306 20.10 21.25 15.99
CA GLU A 306 21.40 21.90 15.76
C GLU A 306 22.11 21.46 14.47
N ASN A 307 21.60 20.42 13.80
CA ASN A 307 22.31 19.72 12.74
C ASN A 307 21.53 19.56 11.42
N ARG A 308 20.39 20.23 11.22
CA ARG A 308 19.74 20.26 9.89
C ARG A 308 20.31 21.43 9.08
N THR A 309 20.83 21.15 7.89
CA THR A 309 21.34 22.18 6.98
C THR A 309 20.24 22.54 6.00
N PRO A 310 19.64 23.75 6.07
CA PRO A 310 18.58 24.14 5.15
C PRO A 310 19.11 24.25 3.73
N THR A 311 18.32 23.84 2.73
CA THR A 311 18.66 23.98 1.30
C THR A 311 17.60 24.81 0.57
N LEU A 312 17.80 25.08 -0.73
CA LEU A 312 16.82 25.82 -1.53
C LEU A 312 15.43 25.15 -1.56
N VAL A 313 15.41 23.82 -1.47
CA VAL A 313 14.16 23.03 -1.43
C VAL A 313 13.32 23.41 -0.21
N ASP A 314 13.94 23.88 0.87
CA ASP A 314 13.26 24.25 2.11
C ASP A 314 12.64 25.66 2.07
N PHE A 315 12.62 26.34 0.92
CA PHE A 315 11.97 27.64 0.81
C PHE A 315 10.47 27.54 1.16
N PRO A 316 9.88 28.50 1.90
CA PRO A 316 10.51 29.63 2.62
C PRO A 316 10.83 29.31 4.09
N TYR A 317 10.77 28.03 4.48
CA TYR A 317 10.89 27.57 5.86
C TYR A 317 12.28 27.77 6.44
N PHE A 318 13.30 27.80 5.59
CA PHE A 318 14.64 28.21 5.99
C PHE A 318 14.74 29.70 6.37
N PHE A 319 13.71 30.53 6.48
CA PHE A 319 13.90 31.87 7.08
C PHE A 319 13.62 31.85 8.59
N ASP A 320 14.61 32.14 9.43
CA ASP A 320 14.46 32.13 10.89
C ASP A 320 14.18 33.54 11.45
N SER A 321 14.42 34.57 10.65
CA SER A 321 14.23 35.98 11.02
C SER A 321 13.26 36.68 10.08
N PRO A 322 12.73 37.86 10.46
CA PRO A 322 11.95 38.68 9.54
C PRO A 322 12.75 38.92 8.25
N THR A 323 12.15 38.63 7.10
CA THR A 323 12.82 38.68 5.80
C THR A 323 12.61 40.04 5.13
N ASN A 324 13.66 40.59 4.52
CA ASN A 324 13.58 41.81 3.70
C ASN A 324 13.68 41.46 2.22
N LEU A 325 12.79 42.02 1.40
CA LEU A 325 12.89 42.00 -0.05
C LEU A 325 13.65 43.25 -0.53
N VAL A 326 14.76 43.06 -1.23
CA VAL A 326 15.64 44.13 -1.75
C VAL A 326 15.81 43.95 -3.26
N PHE A 327 15.66 45.02 -4.03
CA PHE A 327 15.92 44.99 -5.47
C PHE A 327 17.39 45.30 -5.75
N THR A 328 18.03 44.52 -6.63
CA THR A 328 19.37 44.88 -7.11
C THR A 328 19.24 45.91 -8.23
N GLY A 329 19.75 47.13 -8.03
CA GLY A 329 19.68 48.19 -9.04
C GLY A 329 18.31 48.88 -9.14
N SER A 330 17.79 49.04 -10.36
CA SER A 330 16.50 49.71 -10.62
C SER A 330 15.79 49.04 -11.80
N PRO A 331 15.39 47.77 -11.66
CA PRO A 331 14.81 47.01 -12.76
C PRO A 331 13.45 47.60 -13.18
N GLU A 332 13.18 47.67 -14.50
CA GLU A 332 11.86 48.03 -15.05
C GLU A 332 10.88 46.86 -14.89
N ILE A 333 10.52 46.57 -13.66
CA ILE A 333 9.45 45.63 -13.39
C ILE A 333 8.17 46.44 -13.50
N GLY A 334 7.53 46.43 -14.67
CA GLY A 334 6.35 47.24 -15.00
C GLY A 334 5.22 47.14 -13.97
N ALA A 335 4.13 47.90 -14.12
CA ALA A 335 3.07 48.03 -13.09
C ALA A 335 2.50 46.69 -12.54
N GLY A 336 2.64 45.58 -13.28
CA GLY A 336 2.33 44.23 -12.83
C GLY A 336 3.17 43.77 -11.63
N ALA A 337 4.47 44.08 -11.59
CA ALA A 337 5.48 43.66 -10.60
C ALA A 337 5.08 43.82 -9.13
N PHE A 338 4.34 44.89 -8.85
CA PHE A 338 3.85 45.20 -7.52
C PHE A 338 2.86 44.14 -7.04
N ASN A 339 2.12 43.51 -7.95
CA ASN A 339 1.21 42.43 -7.63
C ASN A 339 2.00 41.19 -7.21
N GLU A 340 3.06 40.79 -7.93
CA GLU A 340 3.83 39.60 -7.54
C GLU A 340 4.55 39.78 -6.20
N ILE A 341 4.98 41.00 -5.87
CA ILE A 341 5.50 41.31 -4.52
C ILE A 341 4.40 41.13 -3.46
N ILE A 342 3.20 41.67 -3.71
CA ILE A 342 2.06 41.55 -2.78
C ILE A 342 1.66 40.09 -2.62
N ASP A 343 1.69 39.33 -3.70
CA ASP A 343 1.33 37.91 -3.74
C ASP A 343 2.38 37.08 -2.98
N LEU A 344 3.68 37.32 -3.20
CA LEU A 344 4.75 36.69 -2.43
C LEU A 344 4.70 37.04 -0.95
N GLN A 345 4.47 38.31 -0.61
CA GLN A 345 4.25 38.72 0.78
C GLN A 345 3.03 38.03 1.39
N SER A 346 1.95 37.84 0.62
CA SER A 346 0.73 37.20 1.09
C SER A 346 0.94 35.71 1.28
N ALA A 347 1.62 35.04 0.36
CA ALA A 347 2.01 33.64 0.44
C ALA A 347 2.89 33.39 1.66
N MET A 348 3.97 34.16 1.85
CA MET A 348 4.86 34.01 3.02
C MET A 348 4.11 34.20 4.35
N ARG A 349 3.14 35.13 4.41
CA ARG A 349 2.30 35.31 5.61
C ARG A 349 1.40 34.12 5.91
N GLN A 350 0.94 33.38 4.90
CA GLN A 350 0.11 32.19 5.11
C GLN A 350 0.87 31.11 5.88
N VAL A 351 2.18 31.02 5.70
CA VAL A 351 3.07 30.06 6.37
C VAL A 351 3.80 30.66 7.58
N GLY A 352 3.29 31.78 8.12
CA GLY A 352 3.83 32.40 9.33
C GLY A 352 5.17 33.14 9.15
N LYS A 353 5.65 33.31 7.91
CA LYS A 353 6.86 34.09 7.60
C LYS A 353 6.50 35.54 7.26
N THR A 354 7.44 36.45 7.46
CA THR A 354 7.24 37.88 7.17
C THR A 354 8.21 38.37 6.10
N LEU A 355 7.70 38.99 5.05
CA LEU A 355 8.50 39.64 4.00
C LEU A 355 8.21 41.14 3.95
N ASN A 356 9.23 41.96 4.16
CA ASN A 356 9.12 43.42 4.17
C ASN A 356 9.94 44.02 3.01
N LEU A 357 9.34 44.92 2.24
CA LEU A 357 10.10 45.65 1.22
C LEU A 357 11.07 46.63 1.90
N ALA A 358 12.35 46.60 1.51
CA ALA A 358 13.39 47.46 2.05
C ALA A 358 14.34 47.95 0.95
N ASP A 359 14.89 49.16 1.13
CA ASP A 359 15.89 49.73 0.21
C ASP A 359 17.28 49.07 0.37
N ALA A 360 17.53 48.38 1.48
CA ALA A 360 18.80 47.72 1.79
C ALA A 360 18.61 46.63 2.86
N PRO A 361 19.53 45.64 2.96
CA PRO A 361 19.51 44.63 4.01
C PRO A 361 19.57 45.25 5.41
N GLN A 362 18.87 44.63 6.36
CA GLN A 362 18.92 45.02 7.77
C GLN A 362 19.70 44.00 8.58
N LYS A 363 20.43 44.48 9.59
CA LYS A 363 21.24 43.61 10.45
C LYS A 363 20.34 42.72 11.33
N GLY A 364 20.57 41.42 11.30
CA GLY A 364 19.81 40.42 12.07
C GLY A 364 18.44 40.09 11.45
N ALA A 365 18.31 40.30 10.13
CA ALA A 365 17.14 39.97 9.34
C ALA A 365 17.59 39.20 8.10
N ASP A 366 16.77 38.25 7.66
CA ASP A 366 17.04 37.51 6.42
C ASP A 366 16.76 38.41 5.20
N THR A 367 17.32 38.08 4.05
CA THR A 367 17.22 38.92 2.85
C THR A 367 16.88 38.11 1.60
N VAL A 368 15.99 38.64 0.76
CA VAL A 368 15.71 38.15 -0.59
C VAL A 368 16.09 39.27 -1.56
N TYR A 369 17.14 39.04 -2.35
CA TYR A 369 17.53 39.89 -3.46
C TYR A 369 16.81 39.46 -4.74
N VAL A 370 16.24 40.42 -5.45
CA VAL A 370 15.55 40.18 -6.73
C VAL A 370 16.03 41.21 -7.75
N GLY A 371 16.43 40.77 -8.95
CA GLY A 371 16.82 41.70 -10.00
C GLY A 371 17.29 41.06 -11.30
N LEU A 372 17.98 41.83 -12.12
CA LEU A 372 18.43 41.40 -13.45
C LEU A 372 19.94 41.11 -13.45
N TYR A 373 20.40 40.19 -14.30
CA TYR A 373 21.83 39.83 -14.38
C TYR A 373 22.75 41.03 -14.65
N ASN A 374 22.31 41.98 -15.46
CA ASN A 374 23.05 43.20 -15.77
C ASN A 374 23.05 44.24 -14.63
N GLN A 375 22.26 44.03 -13.57
CA GLN A 375 22.13 44.90 -12.39
C GLN A 375 22.60 44.20 -11.09
N ALA A 376 23.31 43.08 -11.21
CA ALA A 376 23.70 42.23 -10.08
C ALA A 376 24.95 42.72 -9.30
N GLU A 377 25.36 43.98 -9.46
CA GLU A 377 26.59 44.51 -8.82
C GLU A 377 26.56 44.37 -7.29
N GLU A 378 25.39 44.55 -6.67
CA GLU A 378 25.20 44.46 -5.22
C GLU A 378 25.41 43.05 -4.65
N VAL A 379 25.25 42.01 -5.49
CA VAL A 379 25.36 40.60 -5.09
C VAL A 379 26.58 39.90 -5.70
N ALA A 380 27.39 40.62 -6.47
CA ALA A 380 28.52 40.05 -7.21
C ALA A 380 29.55 39.34 -6.32
N ASP A 381 29.82 39.89 -5.13
CA ASP A 381 30.75 39.28 -4.16
C ASP A 381 30.20 37.95 -3.61
N ILE A 382 28.88 37.84 -3.43
CA ILE A 382 28.22 36.62 -2.95
C ILE A 382 28.26 35.56 -4.06
N LEU A 383 27.91 35.93 -5.30
CA LEU A 383 28.00 35.04 -6.45
C LEU A 383 29.42 34.48 -6.64
N ALA A 384 30.43 35.34 -6.54
CA ALA A 384 31.83 34.94 -6.68
C ALA A 384 32.30 33.99 -5.55
N ALA A 385 31.79 34.15 -4.32
CA ALA A 385 32.10 33.25 -3.21
C ALA A 385 31.58 31.83 -3.46
N HIS A 386 30.49 31.71 -4.21
CA HIS A 386 29.86 30.46 -4.65
C HIS A 386 30.36 29.96 -6.02
N GLY A 387 31.45 30.55 -6.54
CA GLY A 387 32.05 30.13 -7.82
C GLY A 387 31.25 30.54 -9.06
N ILE A 388 30.24 31.39 -8.93
CA ILE A 388 29.38 31.83 -10.03
C ILE A 388 29.99 33.08 -10.68
N THR A 389 30.11 33.06 -12.01
CA THR A 389 30.57 34.21 -12.80
C THR A 389 29.57 34.55 -13.89
N LEU A 390 29.15 35.81 -13.95
CA LEU A 390 28.28 36.35 -14.99
C LEU A 390 29.14 36.95 -16.12
N VAL A 391 29.02 36.42 -17.33
CA VAL A 391 29.75 36.90 -18.52
C VAL A 391 28.78 37.57 -19.47
N ILE A 392 28.97 38.88 -19.72
CA ILE A 392 28.19 39.67 -20.68
C ILE A 392 29.17 40.38 -21.62
N GLU A 393 29.36 39.83 -22.83
CA GLU A 393 30.26 40.40 -23.84
C GLU A 393 29.54 40.56 -25.20
N PRO A 394 29.56 41.75 -25.82
CA PRO A 394 30.02 43.04 -25.27
C PRO A 394 29.05 43.57 -24.17
N PRO A 395 29.51 44.48 -23.29
CA PRO A 395 28.63 45.12 -22.30
C PRO A 395 27.43 45.79 -22.98
N LEU A 396 26.22 45.56 -22.44
CA LEU A 396 24.99 46.16 -22.95
C LEU A 396 24.97 47.66 -22.60
N GLU A 397 25.19 48.54 -23.58
CA GLU A 397 24.97 49.99 -23.42
C GLU A 397 23.48 50.34 -23.64
N ALA A 398 22.93 51.23 -22.82
CA ALA A 398 21.56 51.73 -22.95
C ALA A 398 21.37 52.43 -24.31
N ASP A 399 20.42 51.94 -25.11
CA ASP A 399 20.17 52.46 -26.46
C ASP A 399 19.73 53.94 -26.39
N PRO A 400 20.44 54.89 -27.02
CA PRO A 400 20.05 56.29 -26.97
C PRO A 400 18.72 56.49 -27.69
N THR A 401 17.71 56.98 -26.95
CA THR A 401 16.38 57.40 -27.42
C THR A 401 16.32 57.76 -28.91
N PRO A 402 15.38 57.21 -29.70
CA PRO A 402 15.31 57.48 -31.12
C PRO A 402 14.96 58.95 -31.36
N THR A 403 15.93 59.70 -31.89
CA THR A 403 15.70 61.06 -32.41
C THR A 403 14.83 60.94 -33.66
N PRO A 404 13.70 61.65 -33.77
CA PRO A 404 12.84 61.54 -34.93
C PRO A 404 13.39 62.44 -36.05
N GLU A 405 13.92 61.87 -37.12
CA GLU A 405 14.18 62.62 -38.35
C GLU A 405 13.90 61.79 -39.62
N PRO A 406 13.66 62.45 -40.77
CA PRO A 406 12.48 62.18 -41.60
C PRO A 406 12.79 61.45 -42.90
N THR A 407 11.70 60.95 -43.51
CA THR A 407 11.53 60.52 -44.91
C THR A 407 12.62 60.95 -45.91
N ALA A 408 13.26 59.98 -46.58
CA ALA A 408 13.12 59.68 -48.03
C ALA A 408 14.35 58.97 -48.65
N VAL A 409 14.08 57.79 -49.22
CA VAL A 409 14.67 57.17 -50.44
C VAL A 409 16.16 56.79 -50.44
N ASN A 410 16.46 55.49 -50.57
CA ASN A 410 17.00 54.92 -51.83
C ASN A 410 16.94 53.38 -51.86
N GLU A 411 16.19 52.82 -52.81
CA GLU A 411 16.31 51.42 -53.23
C GLU A 411 17.52 51.31 -54.14
N ASN A 412 18.64 50.78 -53.65
CA ASN A 412 19.70 50.05 -54.39
C ASN A 412 20.99 50.02 -53.54
N GLU A 413 21.09 49.04 -52.65
CA GLU A 413 22.38 48.51 -52.20
C GLU A 413 22.20 47.00 -51.97
N GLU A 414 22.98 46.20 -52.70
CA GLU A 414 23.10 44.76 -52.47
C GLU A 414 23.71 44.53 -51.08
N PRO A 415 23.25 43.52 -50.31
CA PRO A 415 23.82 43.25 -49.00
C PRO A 415 25.25 42.70 -49.16
N ASN A 416 26.21 43.40 -48.56
CA ASN A 416 27.57 42.93 -48.36
C ASN A 416 27.55 41.84 -47.26
N PRO A 417 27.94 40.58 -47.53
CA PRO A 417 27.91 39.51 -46.54
C PRO A 417 29.24 39.43 -45.80
N GLU A 418 29.64 40.50 -45.11
CA GLU A 418 30.73 40.48 -44.13
C GLU A 418 30.43 41.54 -43.06
N ASP A 419 29.40 41.29 -42.26
CA ASP A 419 29.35 41.82 -40.90
C ASP A 419 29.48 40.61 -39.97
N ASN A 420 30.69 40.43 -39.44
CA ASN A 420 30.91 39.53 -38.32
C ASN A 420 30.22 40.19 -37.12
N THR A 421 28.93 39.94 -36.93
CA THR A 421 28.33 40.04 -35.60
C THR A 421 29.09 39.08 -34.71
N GLU A 422 30.01 39.60 -33.90
CA GLU A 422 30.54 38.86 -32.75
C GLU A 422 29.33 38.37 -31.96
N GLU A 423 29.14 37.05 -31.89
CA GLU A 423 28.03 36.45 -31.15
C GLU A 423 28.11 36.94 -29.70
N ALA A 424 27.10 37.70 -29.27
CA ALA A 424 27.05 38.20 -27.91
C ALA A 424 27.08 37.01 -26.94
N THR A 425 28.09 36.97 -26.07
CA THR A 425 28.29 35.88 -25.12
C THR A 425 27.68 36.30 -23.79
N GLN A 426 26.50 35.76 -23.47
CA GLN A 426 25.73 36.04 -22.26
C GLN A 426 25.53 34.74 -21.47
N LEU A 427 26.50 34.42 -20.61
CA LEU A 427 26.60 33.12 -19.95
C LEU A 427 26.68 33.24 -18.43
N ILE A 428 26.03 32.31 -17.75
CA ILE A 428 26.20 31.99 -16.34
C ILE A 428 27.22 30.86 -16.28
N LEU A 429 28.38 31.11 -15.69
CA LEU A 429 29.39 30.08 -15.44
C LEU A 429 29.23 29.59 -14.00
N SER A 430 29.02 28.28 -13.82
CA SER A 430 28.84 27.65 -12.51
C SER A 430 29.29 26.19 -12.54
N ASP A 431 29.35 25.55 -11.37
CA ASP A 431 29.66 24.12 -11.25
C ASP A 431 28.57 23.21 -11.83
N LEU A 432 27.33 23.71 -11.99
CA LEU A 432 26.23 23.06 -12.69
C LEU A 432 26.40 23.06 -14.24
N GLY A 433 27.36 23.83 -14.74
CA GLY A 433 27.59 24.03 -16.17
C GLY A 433 27.44 25.48 -16.62
N ASN A 434 27.71 25.70 -17.89
CA ASN A 434 27.59 27.01 -18.53
C ASN A 434 26.23 27.11 -19.21
N VAL A 435 25.39 28.03 -18.73
CA VAL A 435 24.02 28.21 -19.22
C VAL A 435 23.85 29.62 -19.78
N PHE A 436 23.07 29.78 -20.85
CA PHE A 436 22.74 31.11 -21.36
C PHE A 436 21.84 31.86 -20.38
N MET A 437 22.10 33.15 -20.18
CA MET A 437 21.24 34.00 -19.33
C MET A 437 19.82 34.10 -19.91
N SER A 438 19.71 34.14 -21.24
CA SER A 438 18.43 34.08 -21.95
C SER A 438 17.69 32.78 -21.63
N GLY A 439 16.44 32.89 -21.20
CA GLY A 439 15.61 31.75 -20.87
C GLY A 439 15.87 31.15 -19.48
N SER A 440 16.82 31.68 -18.71
CA SER A 440 17.29 31.06 -17.46
C SER A 440 17.34 32.05 -16.29
N ALA A 441 16.78 31.63 -15.16
CA ALA A 441 16.82 32.33 -13.88
C ALA A 441 17.77 31.63 -12.91
N LEU A 442 18.56 32.42 -12.19
CA LEU A 442 19.49 31.97 -11.17
C LEU A 442 18.87 32.20 -9.80
N ILE A 443 18.82 31.15 -8.98
CA ILE A 443 18.40 31.22 -7.59
C ILE A 443 19.54 30.68 -6.72
N LEU A 444 20.02 31.48 -5.77
CA LEU A 444 21.14 31.11 -4.89
C LEU A 444 20.79 31.38 -3.42
N LEU A 445 21.04 30.42 -2.53
CA LEU A 445 20.93 30.56 -1.08
C LEU A 445 22.30 30.70 -0.43
N ASP A 446 22.63 31.89 0.04
CA ASP A 446 23.83 32.12 0.86
C ASP A 446 23.50 32.09 2.36
N GLN A 447 24.36 31.43 3.14
CA GLN A 447 24.19 31.27 4.59
C GLN A 447 25.45 31.79 5.30
N GLN A 448 25.35 32.98 5.91
CA GLN A 448 26.47 33.62 6.63
C GLN A 448 26.01 34.25 7.95
N ASP A 449 26.81 34.05 9.01
CA ASP A 449 26.71 34.74 10.31
C ASP A 449 25.26 34.85 10.87
N GLU A 450 24.55 33.71 10.92
CA GLU A 450 23.14 33.58 11.40
C GLU A 450 22.07 34.26 10.54
N SER A 451 22.42 34.75 9.34
CA SER A 451 21.48 35.32 8.37
C SER A 451 21.47 34.55 7.06
N ARG A 452 20.27 34.38 6.49
CA ARG A 452 20.07 33.65 5.24
C ARG A 452 19.67 34.62 4.14
N THR A 453 20.37 34.52 3.00
CA THR A 453 20.21 35.42 1.86
C THR A 453 19.83 34.61 0.63
N LEU A 454 18.65 34.84 0.07
CA LEU A 454 18.21 34.27 -1.19
C LEU A 454 18.43 35.30 -2.32
N ILE A 455 19.07 34.93 -3.41
CA ILE A 455 19.30 35.78 -4.58
C ILE A 455 18.52 35.20 -5.75
N VAL A 456 17.75 36.04 -6.46
CA VAL A 456 16.98 35.68 -7.64
C VAL A 456 17.32 36.64 -8.77
N LEU A 457 17.95 36.12 -9.84
CA LEU A 457 18.34 36.90 -11.01
C LEU A 457 17.74 36.32 -12.28
N ALA A 458 17.32 37.20 -13.21
CA ALA A 458 16.84 36.81 -14.53
C ALA A 458 17.38 37.75 -15.63
N ALA A 459 17.18 37.37 -16.90
CA ALA A 459 17.61 38.17 -18.04
C ALA A 459 16.71 39.37 -18.34
N SER A 460 15.40 39.24 -18.10
CA SER A 460 14.40 40.29 -18.36
C SER A 460 13.43 40.49 -17.20
N GLY A 461 12.70 41.60 -17.20
CA GLY A 461 11.64 41.84 -16.20
C GLY A 461 10.53 40.77 -16.26
N ALA A 462 10.24 40.25 -17.45
CA ALA A 462 9.29 39.15 -17.63
C ALA A 462 9.81 37.82 -17.05
N GLY A 463 11.09 37.50 -17.27
CA GLY A 463 11.73 36.32 -16.68
C GLY A 463 11.80 36.41 -15.16
N LEU A 464 12.08 37.60 -14.62
CA LEU A 464 12.12 37.87 -13.18
C LEU A 464 10.74 37.67 -12.54
N LYS A 465 9.68 38.15 -13.20
CA LYS A 465 8.29 37.92 -12.80
C LYS A 465 7.94 36.44 -12.73
N ASN A 466 8.27 35.66 -13.77
CA ASN A 466 8.03 34.22 -13.77
C ASN A 466 8.84 33.50 -12.67
N SER A 467 10.05 33.98 -12.39
CA SER A 467 10.89 33.45 -11.30
C SER A 467 10.32 33.75 -9.92
N MET A 468 9.76 34.95 -9.73
CA MET A 468 9.04 35.28 -8.49
C MET A 468 7.78 34.45 -8.34
N GLN A 469 7.00 34.26 -9.42
CA GLN A 469 5.83 33.39 -9.39
C GLN A 469 6.21 31.96 -8.99
N ARG A 470 7.32 31.44 -9.51
CA ARG A 470 7.86 30.13 -9.10
C ARG A 470 8.14 30.07 -7.59
N LEU A 471 8.69 31.11 -6.99
CA LEU A 471 8.86 31.18 -5.53
C LEU A 471 7.51 31.20 -4.80
N ILE A 472 6.52 31.93 -5.31
CA ILE A 472 5.16 31.95 -4.73
C ILE A 472 4.57 30.54 -4.74
N ASP A 473 4.71 29.84 -5.86
CA ASP A 473 4.18 28.49 -6.06
C ASP A 473 4.89 27.47 -5.14
N LEU A 474 6.11 27.75 -4.68
CA LEU A 474 6.83 26.95 -3.68
C LEU A 474 6.37 27.20 -2.24
N VAL A 475 5.66 28.28 -1.93
CA VAL A 475 5.30 28.60 -0.54
C VAL A 475 4.33 27.62 0.10
N PRO A 476 3.21 27.21 -0.54
CA PRO A 476 2.31 26.22 0.03
C PRO A 476 3.04 24.95 0.43
N VAL A 477 2.69 24.36 1.59
CA VAL A 477 3.33 23.14 2.09
C VAL A 477 3.22 22.00 1.09
N ASN A 478 2.15 21.92 0.31
CA ASN A 478 1.84 20.89 -0.70
C ASN A 478 2.23 21.29 -2.14
N ALA A 479 3.30 22.06 -2.32
CA ALA A 479 3.73 22.49 -3.65
C ALA A 479 4.44 21.34 -4.40
N GLU A 480 3.74 20.68 -5.33
CA GLU A 480 4.17 19.42 -5.96
C GLU A 480 5.25 19.54 -7.07
N SER A 481 5.56 20.75 -7.57
CA SER A 481 6.19 20.83 -8.92
C SER A 481 7.07 22.03 -9.26
N ALA A 482 7.24 23.01 -8.37
CA ALA A 482 7.85 24.28 -8.78
C ALA A 482 9.38 24.25 -8.97
N THR A 483 10.07 23.15 -8.65
CA THR A 483 11.51 22.94 -8.97
C THR A 483 11.78 21.80 -9.95
N ALA A 484 10.77 21.10 -10.46
CA ALA A 484 10.95 19.90 -11.30
C ALA A 484 11.76 20.18 -12.58
N ASP A 485 11.63 21.38 -13.16
CA ASP A 485 12.35 21.78 -14.38
C ASP A 485 13.66 22.54 -14.10
N CYS A 486 14.07 22.67 -12.84
CA CYS A 486 15.29 23.40 -12.47
C CYS A 486 16.49 22.46 -12.36
N LEU A 487 17.65 22.92 -12.84
CA LEU A 487 18.93 22.31 -12.50
C LEU A 487 19.29 22.75 -11.07
N LEU A 488 19.18 21.84 -10.10
CA LEU A 488 19.38 22.13 -8.68
C LEU A 488 20.58 21.37 -8.11
N GLN A 489 21.42 22.07 -7.35
CA GLN A 489 22.52 21.48 -6.59
C GLN A 489 22.70 22.26 -5.29
N GLY A 490 22.24 21.66 -4.18
CA GLY A 490 22.40 22.21 -2.83
C GLY A 490 21.73 23.58 -2.64
N ASP A 491 22.53 24.63 -2.69
CA ASP A 491 22.15 26.03 -2.50
C ASP A 491 21.98 26.80 -3.82
N LEU A 492 22.23 26.17 -4.96
CA LEU A 492 22.11 26.79 -6.29
C LEU A 492 21.03 26.10 -7.13
N ALA A 493 20.21 26.91 -7.81
CA ALA A 493 19.27 26.45 -8.83
C ALA A 493 19.32 27.34 -10.08
N ILE A 494 19.29 26.71 -11.26
CA ILE A 494 19.09 27.37 -12.55
C ILE A 494 17.77 26.87 -13.13
N CYS A 495 16.80 27.77 -13.22
CA CYS A 495 15.43 27.45 -13.60
C CYS A 495 15.05 28.09 -14.94
N PRO A 496 14.23 27.43 -15.79
CA PRO A 496 13.73 28.06 -16.99
C PRO A 496 12.76 29.20 -16.64
N THR A 497 12.91 30.32 -17.34
CA THR A 497 11.99 31.48 -17.25
C THR A 497 10.72 31.27 -18.09
N ASN A 498 10.71 30.27 -18.98
CA ASN A 498 9.61 29.98 -19.92
C ASN A 498 9.22 31.18 -20.82
N ILE A 499 10.19 32.05 -21.12
CA ILE A 499 10.04 33.17 -22.05
C ILE A 499 10.74 32.81 -23.37
N ASN A 500 9.95 32.72 -24.45
CA ASN A 500 10.49 32.49 -25.79
C ASN A 500 11.35 33.67 -26.23
N ASP A 501 12.53 33.39 -26.78
CA ASP A 501 13.47 34.40 -27.29
C ASP A 501 13.78 35.53 -26.28
N GLU A 502 13.93 35.18 -25.00
CA GLU A 502 14.18 36.15 -23.94
C GLU A 502 15.45 36.97 -24.20
N VAL A 503 15.32 38.29 -24.29
CA VAL A 503 16.47 39.18 -24.47
C VAL A 503 17.00 39.58 -23.10
N VAL A 504 18.33 39.56 -22.91
CA VAL A 504 18.95 40.18 -21.73
C VAL A 504 18.75 41.69 -21.83
N GLU A 505 17.91 42.24 -20.95
CA GLU A 505 17.57 43.65 -20.95
C GLU A 505 18.81 44.50 -20.65
N ALA A 506 18.94 45.66 -21.31
CA ALA A 506 19.95 46.66 -20.97
C ALA A 506 19.47 47.52 -19.79
N GLU A 507 20.38 48.15 -19.05
CA GLU A 507 20.03 49.03 -17.93
C GLU A 507 19.21 50.24 -18.45
N LEU A 508 17.92 50.33 -18.09
CA LEU A 508 17.03 51.42 -18.51
C LEU A 508 16.93 52.53 -17.44
N ASP A 509 17.22 53.78 -17.82
CA ASP A 509 16.96 54.99 -17.01
C ASP A 509 15.44 55.25 -17.00
N THR A 510 14.78 54.84 -15.93
CA THR A 510 13.31 54.82 -15.71
C THR A 510 12.65 56.20 -15.61
N ARG A 511 12.73 57.02 -16.65
CA ARG A 511 11.92 58.25 -16.79
C ARG A 511 10.87 58.11 -17.90
N ASN A 512 9.74 57.51 -17.53
CA ASN A 512 8.48 57.35 -18.27
C ASN A 512 8.40 56.08 -19.13
N LEU A 513 7.40 55.22 -18.86
CA LEU A 513 6.16 55.10 -19.63
C LEU A 513 5.20 54.03 -19.05
N THR A 514 3.93 54.11 -19.45
CA THR A 514 2.74 53.37 -18.96
C THR A 514 2.16 52.45 -20.04
N VAL A 515 1.56 51.31 -19.65
CA VAL A 515 1.08 50.19 -20.50
C VAL A 515 -0.46 50.08 -20.55
N GLU A 516 -1.03 49.58 -21.65
CA GLU A 516 -2.42 49.08 -21.78
C GLU A 516 -2.44 47.66 -22.42
N ASP A 517 -3.33 46.79 -21.93
CA ASP A 517 -3.47 45.33 -22.19
C ASP A 517 -4.46 44.94 -23.32
N GLU A 518 -4.32 43.73 -23.88
CA GLU A 518 -5.38 43.03 -24.63
C GLU A 518 -5.44 41.50 -24.35
N VAL A 519 -6.64 40.91 -24.47
CA VAL A 519 -7.08 39.56 -24.01
C VAL A 519 -7.42 38.62 -25.20
N ILE A 520 -7.26 37.29 -25.03
CA ILE A 520 -7.67 36.22 -26.01
C ILE A 520 -8.64 35.20 -25.34
N PRO A 521 -9.66 34.65 -26.05
CA PRO A 521 -10.50 33.55 -25.53
C PRO A 521 -10.27 32.17 -26.20
N SER A 522 -10.69 31.12 -25.47
CA SER A 522 -10.56 29.67 -25.70
C SER A 522 -11.67 29.02 -26.55
N THR A 523 -11.41 27.80 -27.06
CA THR A 523 -12.44 26.85 -27.53
C THR A 523 -12.09 25.38 -27.24
N THR A 524 -13.08 24.64 -26.75
CA THR A 524 -13.18 23.21 -26.41
C THR A 524 -13.66 22.32 -27.58
N GLY A 525 -13.37 21.00 -27.57
CA GLY A 525 -14.11 19.99 -28.36
C GLY A 525 -13.64 18.51 -28.28
N SER A 526 -14.29 17.72 -27.41
CA SER A 526 -14.78 16.31 -27.46
C SER A 526 -14.38 15.28 -28.56
N ASP A 527 -13.84 14.15 -28.08
CA ASP A 527 -13.98 12.69 -28.32
C ASP A 527 -14.35 12.08 -29.69
N ALA A 528 -13.45 11.22 -30.17
CA ALA A 528 -13.70 10.11 -31.11
C ALA A 528 -12.89 8.87 -30.63
N ALA A 529 -13.48 7.67 -30.70
CA ALA A 529 -12.85 6.40 -30.34
C ALA A 529 -11.58 6.17 -31.17
N GLU A 530 -10.48 5.88 -30.49
CA GLU A 530 -9.13 5.78 -31.05
C GLU A 530 -8.93 4.48 -31.85
N GLU A 531 -8.21 4.58 -32.96
CA GLU A 531 -7.76 3.46 -33.79
C GLU A 531 -6.61 2.75 -33.03
N LEU A 532 -6.60 1.40 -32.94
CA LEU A 532 -5.55 0.67 -32.23
C LEU A 532 -4.17 1.00 -32.84
N ASP A 533 -3.28 1.58 -32.04
CA ASP A 533 -1.93 1.94 -32.45
C ASP A 533 -1.04 0.68 -32.49
N ALA A 534 -1.17 -0.11 -33.57
CA ALA A 534 -0.38 -1.32 -33.82
C ALA A 534 -0.19 -1.59 -35.32
N VAL A 535 0.99 -2.12 -35.67
CA VAL A 535 1.37 -2.43 -37.05
C VAL A 535 0.86 -3.82 -37.44
N TYR A 536 -0.06 -3.87 -38.40
CA TYR A 536 -0.66 -5.12 -38.89
C TYR A 536 0.36 -6.03 -39.60
N GLN A 537 0.54 -7.24 -39.08
CA GLN A 537 1.53 -8.23 -39.53
C GLN A 537 0.92 -9.33 -40.40
N GLY A 538 -0.37 -9.63 -40.27
CA GLY A 538 -1.04 -10.67 -41.06
C GLY A 538 -2.13 -11.41 -40.28
N SER A 539 -2.54 -12.57 -40.80
CA SER A 539 -3.51 -13.46 -40.15
C SER A 539 -2.87 -14.79 -39.75
N ILE A 540 -3.25 -15.35 -38.60
CA ILE A 540 -2.82 -16.67 -38.11
C ILE A 540 -3.99 -17.66 -38.11
N SER A 541 -3.71 -18.94 -38.39
CA SER A 541 -4.68 -20.03 -38.38
C SER A 541 -4.60 -20.87 -37.10
N LEU A 542 -5.61 -21.68 -36.82
CA LEU A 542 -5.57 -22.63 -35.70
C LEU A 542 -4.46 -23.66 -35.89
N ASP A 543 -3.73 -23.96 -34.81
CA ASP A 543 -2.53 -24.80 -34.75
C ASP A 543 -1.35 -24.29 -35.62
N GLU A 544 -1.33 -23.00 -35.96
CA GLU A 544 -0.24 -22.33 -36.67
C GLU A 544 0.64 -21.55 -35.69
N SER A 545 1.96 -21.53 -35.97
CA SER A 545 2.92 -20.66 -35.30
C SER A 545 3.56 -19.70 -36.29
N VAL A 546 3.61 -18.41 -35.96
CA VAL A 546 4.22 -17.34 -36.76
C VAL A 546 5.32 -16.65 -35.94
N THR A 547 6.35 -16.12 -36.62
CA THR A 547 7.47 -15.43 -35.96
C THR A 547 7.52 -13.98 -36.44
N GLY A 548 7.65 -13.04 -35.50
CA GLY A 548 7.81 -11.60 -35.77
C GLY A 548 9.10 -11.04 -35.17
N ILE A 549 9.60 -9.94 -35.74
CA ILE A 549 10.69 -9.14 -35.16
C ILE A 549 10.04 -7.85 -34.67
N LEU A 550 10.06 -7.63 -33.37
CA LEU A 550 9.51 -6.44 -32.73
C LEU A 550 10.64 -5.42 -32.56
N GLU A 551 10.46 -4.20 -33.04
CA GLU A 551 11.37 -3.09 -32.75
C GLU A 551 10.94 -2.35 -31.47
N ALA A 552 11.86 -1.61 -30.85
CA ALA A 552 11.59 -0.80 -29.67
C ALA A 552 10.38 0.13 -29.86
N ALA A 553 9.45 0.11 -28.90
CA ALA A 553 8.18 0.85 -28.91
C ALA A 553 7.25 0.56 -30.11
N GLU A 554 7.43 -0.59 -30.79
CA GLU A 554 6.52 -1.06 -31.85
C GLU A 554 5.52 -2.08 -31.28
N ARG A 555 4.27 -2.00 -31.72
CA ARG A 555 3.21 -2.97 -31.40
C ARG A 555 2.83 -3.72 -32.67
N HIS A 556 2.69 -5.04 -32.62
CA HIS A 556 2.34 -5.88 -33.76
C HIS A 556 0.92 -6.42 -33.62
N ALA A 557 0.12 -6.32 -34.69
CA ALA A 557 -1.24 -6.86 -34.72
C ALA A 557 -1.37 -8.05 -35.69
N TRP A 558 -1.97 -9.14 -35.22
CA TRP A 558 -2.33 -10.33 -36.00
C TRP A 558 -3.83 -10.57 -35.93
N THR A 559 -4.46 -10.98 -37.04
CA THR A 559 -5.87 -11.38 -37.01
C THR A 559 -6.04 -12.89 -36.96
N PHE A 560 -7.06 -13.34 -36.25
CA PHE A 560 -7.46 -14.74 -36.22
C PHE A 560 -8.94 -14.85 -36.62
N ASP A 561 -9.19 -15.61 -37.69
CA ASP A 561 -10.53 -15.86 -38.23
C ASP A 561 -10.91 -17.32 -37.97
N ALA A 562 -11.69 -17.59 -36.93
CA ALA A 562 -12.31 -18.91 -36.72
C ALA A 562 -13.75 -18.78 -36.23
N GLY A 563 -14.57 -19.81 -36.49
CA GLY A 563 -15.90 -19.95 -35.89
C GLY A 563 -15.80 -20.27 -34.39
N PRO A 564 -16.91 -20.61 -33.70
CA PRO A 564 -16.96 -20.64 -32.24
C PRO A 564 -15.96 -21.67 -31.71
N VAL A 565 -14.87 -21.18 -31.12
CA VAL A 565 -13.76 -22.01 -30.64
C VAL A 565 -13.07 -21.31 -29.48
N VAL A 566 -12.67 -22.11 -28.49
CA VAL A 566 -11.85 -21.70 -27.37
C VAL A 566 -10.40 -22.01 -27.73
N ILE A 567 -9.54 -21.00 -27.69
CA ILE A 567 -8.14 -21.10 -28.12
C ILE A 567 -7.17 -20.63 -27.04
N ASP A 568 -6.02 -21.30 -26.97
CA ASP A 568 -4.88 -20.83 -26.22
C ASP A 568 -3.97 -20.06 -27.18
N ILE A 569 -3.51 -18.89 -26.77
CA ILE A 569 -2.63 -18.02 -27.55
C ILE A 569 -1.34 -17.87 -26.77
N GLN A 570 -0.23 -18.23 -27.40
CA GLN A 570 1.08 -18.23 -26.77
C GLN A 570 2.08 -17.42 -27.60
N ALA A 571 2.75 -16.43 -27.02
CA ALA A 571 3.82 -15.65 -27.64
C ALA A 571 5.11 -15.81 -26.85
N GLU A 572 6.15 -16.43 -27.43
CA GLU A 572 7.40 -16.71 -26.71
C GLU A 572 8.59 -15.89 -27.20
N SER A 573 9.40 -15.34 -26.28
CA SER A 573 10.74 -14.80 -26.56
C SER A 573 11.75 -15.11 -25.45
N GLU A 574 13.03 -15.25 -25.81
CA GLU A 574 14.13 -15.37 -24.82
C GLU A 574 14.73 -14.00 -24.44
N ALA A 575 14.33 -12.92 -25.10
CA ALA A 575 14.96 -11.60 -25.00
C ALA A 575 13.97 -10.44 -24.83
N LEU A 576 12.66 -10.72 -24.86
CA LEU A 576 11.60 -9.72 -24.72
C LEU A 576 10.73 -10.07 -23.52
N ASP A 577 10.28 -9.04 -22.83
CA ASP A 577 9.24 -9.07 -21.80
C ASP A 577 7.92 -8.75 -22.52
N LEU A 578 7.33 -9.79 -23.10
CA LEU A 578 6.24 -9.64 -24.04
C LEU A 578 4.94 -9.29 -23.30
N VAL A 579 4.10 -8.46 -23.92
CA VAL A 579 2.71 -8.24 -23.52
C VAL A 579 1.82 -8.74 -24.64
N LEU A 580 0.81 -9.53 -24.29
CA LEU A 580 -0.15 -10.12 -25.22
C LEU A 580 -1.56 -9.63 -24.91
N GLU A 581 -2.22 -9.02 -25.90
CA GLU A 581 -3.58 -8.50 -25.79
C GLU A 581 -4.45 -9.06 -26.91
N VAL A 582 -5.74 -9.29 -26.66
CA VAL A 582 -6.70 -9.75 -27.65
C VAL A 582 -7.88 -8.80 -27.68
N TYR A 583 -8.26 -8.32 -28.86
CA TYR A 583 -9.36 -7.38 -29.06
C TYR A 583 -10.45 -7.98 -29.94
N ASP A 584 -11.69 -7.58 -29.68
CA ASP A 584 -12.86 -7.90 -30.50
C ASP A 584 -12.90 -7.07 -31.81
N SER A 585 -13.94 -7.29 -32.61
CA SER A 585 -14.14 -6.57 -33.88
C SER A 585 -14.46 -5.07 -33.75
N ASN A 586 -14.69 -4.57 -32.53
CA ASN A 586 -14.95 -3.16 -32.20
C ASN A 586 -13.74 -2.49 -31.50
N ASN A 587 -12.58 -3.16 -31.44
CA ASN A 587 -11.39 -2.74 -30.70
C ASN A 587 -11.60 -2.68 -29.17
N ILE A 588 -12.51 -3.49 -28.64
CA ILE A 588 -12.69 -3.69 -27.20
C ILE A 588 -11.76 -4.83 -26.78
N LEU A 589 -10.97 -4.62 -25.72
CA LEU A 589 -10.08 -5.63 -25.18
C LEU A 589 -10.92 -6.79 -24.62
N LEU A 590 -10.66 -8.01 -25.10
CA LEU A 590 -11.26 -9.26 -24.65
C LEU A 590 -10.44 -9.88 -23.52
N ASP A 591 -9.12 -9.91 -23.68
CA ASP A 591 -8.20 -10.53 -22.72
C ASP A 591 -6.78 -9.95 -22.87
N SER A 592 -5.98 -10.04 -21.81
CA SER A 592 -4.58 -9.61 -21.80
C SER A 592 -3.74 -10.42 -20.82
N SER A 593 -2.50 -10.73 -21.21
CA SER A 593 -1.52 -11.42 -20.38
C SER A 593 -0.20 -10.65 -20.39
N ASP A 594 0.28 -10.39 -19.18
CA ASP A 594 1.57 -9.75 -18.88
C ASP A 594 2.14 -10.44 -17.64
N ASN A 595 2.93 -11.49 -17.85
CA ASN A 595 3.56 -12.25 -16.77
C ASN A 595 4.79 -11.49 -16.25
N ALA A 596 4.55 -10.48 -15.42
CA ALA A 596 5.59 -9.56 -14.96
C ALA A 596 6.84 -10.25 -14.36
N ILE A 597 8.00 -9.78 -14.84
CA ILE A 597 9.39 -9.98 -14.40
C ILE A 597 10.17 -11.09 -15.14
N GLY A 598 10.59 -10.75 -16.37
CA GLY A 598 11.76 -11.31 -17.04
C GLY A 598 11.47 -11.91 -18.42
N ALA A 599 12.48 -11.99 -19.29
CA ALA A 599 12.30 -12.52 -20.64
C ALA A 599 11.68 -13.93 -20.64
N GLY A 600 10.49 -14.04 -21.24
CA GLY A 600 9.61 -15.19 -21.13
C GLY A 600 8.60 -15.28 -22.26
N GLY A 601 7.69 -16.26 -22.19
CA GLY A 601 6.61 -16.38 -23.13
C GLY A 601 5.26 -16.10 -22.50
N GLU A 602 4.49 -15.21 -23.10
CA GLU A 602 3.12 -14.92 -22.71
C GLU A 602 2.20 -16.01 -23.18
N THR A 603 1.26 -16.39 -22.32
CA THR A 603 0.20 -17.32 -22.69
C THR A 603 -1.13 -16.79 -22.16
N ILE A 604 -2.12 -16.75 -23.04
CA ILE A 604 -3.53 -16.60 -22.70
C ILE A 604 -4.18 -17.95 -22.97
N PHE A 605 -4.84 -18.52 -21.97
CA PHE A 605 -5.55 -19.79 -22.11
C PHE A 605 -7.04 -19.52 -22.27
N GLY A 606 -7.69 -20.23 -23.18
CA GLY A 606 -9.14 -20.30 -23.19
C GLY A 606 -9.91 -19.10 -23.77
N VAL A 607 -9.35 -18.33 -24.72
CA VAL A 607 -10.06 -17.21 -25.37
C VAL A 607 -11.23 -17.73 -26.21
N ASP A 608 -12.45 -17.33 -25.87
CA ASP A 608 -13.66 -17.64 -26.66
C ASP A 608 -13.77 -16.69 -27.87
N VAL A 609 -13.76 -17.25 -29.08
CA VAL A 609 -13.94 -16.50 -30.32
C VAL A 609 -15.35 -16.74 -30.87
N PRO A 610 -16.29 -15.76 -30.79
CA PRO A 610 -17.68 -15.94 -31.20
C PRO A 610 -17.86 -16.30 -32.70
N GLU A 611 -19.02 -16.87 -33.05
CA GLU A 611 -19.37 -17.15 -34.44
C GLU A 611 -19.29 -15.89 -35.32
N SER A 612 -18.35 -15.87 -36.28
CA SER A 612 -18.16 -14.85 -37.31
C SER A 612 -17.51 -13.52 -36.88
N GLU A 613 -16.80 -13.52 -35.74
CA GLU A 613 -15.98 -12.38 -35.31
C GLU A 613 -14.49 -12.63 -35.58
N THR A 614 -13.84 -11.62 -36.18
CA THR A 614 -12.37 -11.60 -36.31
C THR A 614 -11.82 -10.96 -35.06
N VAL A 615 -10.97 -11.67 -34.32
CA VAL A 615 -10.23 -11.10 -33.19
C VAL A 615 -8.87 -10.59 -33.63
N THR A 616 -8.40 -9.53 -32.98
CA THR A 616 -7.08 -8.92 -33.22
C THR A 616 -6.18 -9.19 -32.03
N ILE A 617 -5.10 -9.93 -32.25
CA ILE A 617 -4.08 -10.24 -31.26
C ILE A 617 -2.97 -9.19 -31.39
N VAL A 618 -2.72 -8.43 -30.34
CA VAL A 618 -1.68 -7.40 -30.27
C VAL A 618 -0.54 -7.88 -29.37
N ILE A 619 0.69 -7.71 -29.83
CA ILE A 619 1.91 -8.11 -29.12
C ILE A 619 2.87 -6.93 -29.10
N TYR A 620 3.42 -6.63 -27.93
CA TYR A 620 4.49 -5.65 -27.77
C TYR A 620 5.42 -6.03 -26.63
N ASP A 621 6.46 -5.25 -26.38
CA ASP A 621 7.41 -5.47 -25.30
C ASP A 621 7.21 -4.40 -24.24
N TYR A 622 7.13 -4.80 -22.97
CA TYR A 622 6.90 -3.90 -21.84
C TYR A 622 8.04 -2.89 -21.64
N LEU A 623 9.28 -3.28 -21.97
CA LEU A 623 10.50 -2.49 -21.77
C LEU A 623 10.96 -1.76 -23.04
N ASP A 624 10.16 -1.78 -24.11
CA ASP A 624 10.49 -1.24 -25.43
C ASP A 624 11.81 -1.82 -26.01
N GLU A 625 12.10 -3.10 -25.79
CA GLU A 625 13.29 -3.76 -26.35
C GLU A 625 13.06 -4.32 -27.77
N THR A 626 14.12 -4.38 -28.57
CA THR A 626 14.08 -5.00 -29.90
C THR A 626 14.39 -6.50 -29.79
N GLY A 627 13.52 -7.35 -30.34
CA GLY A 627 13.69 -8.80 -30.25
C GLY A 627 12.83 -9.60 -31.21
N THR A 628 12.84 -10.93 -31.06
CA THR A 628 12.08 -11.84 -31.92
C THR A 628 11.14 -12.65 -31.04
N TYR A 629 9.89 -12.81 -31.48
CA TYR A 629 8.88 -13.61 -30.79
C TYR A 629 8.27 -14.66 -31.72
N THR A 630 7.75 -15.74 -31.14
CA THR A 630 6.93 -16.73 -31.86
C THR A 630 5.55 -16.79 -31.25
N LEU A 631 4.53 -16.44 -32.04
CA LEU A 631 3.11 -16.52 -31.69
C LEU A 631 2.53 -17.85 -32.18
N THR A 632 1.81 -18.57 -31.33
CA THR A 632 1.11 -19.82 -31.63
C THR A 632 -0.33 -19.72 -31.14
N VAL A 633 -1.27 -20.25 -31.93
CA VAL A 633 -2.68 -20.38 -31.52
C VAL A 633 -3.06 -21.86 -31.54
N THR A 634 -3.50 -22.43 -30.43
CA THR A 634 -3.86 -23.85 -30.29
C THR A 634 -5.25 -24.05 -29.72
N THR A 635 -5.85 -25.23 -29.96
CA THR A 635 -7.10 -25.61 -29.30
C THR A 635 -6.83 -26.03 -27.85
N SER A 636 -7.62 -25.55 -26.90
CA SER A 636 -7.44 -25.89 -25.48
C SER A 636 -7.79 -27.37 -25.19
N GLU A 637 -6.90 -28.12 -24.51
CA GLU A 637 -7.13 -29.52 -24.06
C GLU A 637 -7.20 -29.60 -22.52
N PHE A 638 -8.41 -29.60 -21.95
CA PHE A 638 -8.62 -29.88 -20.52
C PHE A 638 -8.15 -31.29 -20.13
N SER A 639 -7.26 -31.38 -19.13
CA SER A 639 -6.64 -32.62 -18.65
C SER A 639 -7.03 -32.96 -17.20
N ASP A 640 -7.96 -33.91 -17.07
CA ASP A 640 -8.36 -34.76 -15.91
C ASP A 640 -7.41 -34.79 -14.67
N ILE A 641 -7.84 -34.21 -13.53
CA ILE A 641 -7.19 -34.31 -12.21
C ILE A 641 -7.89 -35.42 -11.38
N GLY A 642 -7.11 -36.21 -10.64
CA GLY A 642 -7.51 -37.52 -10.11
C GLY A 642 -8.32 -37.50 -8.80
N SER A 643 -9.29 -38.41 -8.72
CA SER A 643 -10.18 -38.70 -7.58
C SER A 643 -9.51 -38.72 -6.18
N GLY A 644 -9.88 -37.77 -5.32
CA GLY A 644 -9.80 -37.85 -3.86
C GLY A 644 -11.17 -38.14 -3.23
N ASN A 645 -11.23 -39.00 -2.20
CA ASN A 645 -12.49 -39.52 -1.61
C ASN A 645 -12.64 -39.15 -0.11
N ASN A 646 -11.85 -38.23 0.44
CA ASN A 646 -11.83 -37.89 1.87
C ASN A 646 -12.52 -36.54 2.13
N ILE A 647 -13.60 -36.56 2.92
CA ILE A 647 -14.38 -35.36 3.26
C ILE A 647 -14.28 -35.10 4.75
N PHE A 648 -14.03 -33.85 5.12
CA PHE A 648 -14.11 -33.36 6.49
C PHE A 648 -15.38 -32.52 6.67
N ILE A 649 -16.18 -32.80 7.70
CA ILE A 649 -17.35 -32.00 8.06
C ILE A 649 -17.06 -31.33 9.39
N PHE A 650 -16.93 -30.01 9.35
CA PHE A 650 -16.84 -29.17 10.54
C PHE A 650 -18.24 -28.70 10.94
N ALA A 651 -18.74 -29.23 12.05
CA ALA A 651 -19.98 -28.81 12.69
C ALA A 651 -19.69 -27.64 13.62
N ASP A 652 -19.98 -26.44 13.15
CA ASP A 652 -19.78 -25.19 13.87
C ASP A 652 -21.01 -24.94 14.77
N ASP A 653 -20.95 -25.52 15.98
CA ASP A 653 -22.07 -25.60 16.93
C ASP A 653 -21.81 -24.91 18.28
N ASP A 654 -20.86 -23.99 18.32
CA ASP A 654 -20.51 -23.17 19.49
C ASP A 654 -20.82 -21.67 19.34
N GLY A 655 -21.39 -21.26 18.20
CA GLY A 655 -21.95 -19.94 17.97
C GLY A 655 -23.30 -19.65 18.67
N GLU A 656 -23.90 -18.50 18.34
CA GLU A 656 -25.21 -18.09 18.86
C GLU A 656 -26.35 -18.64 17.97
N PRO A 657 -27.30 -19.41 18.50
CA PRO A 657 -28.36 -20.00 17.70
C PRO A 657 -29.42 -18.96 17.29
N LEU A 658 -29.79 -18.95 16.00
CA LEU A 658 -30.90 -18.16 15.46
C LEU A 658 -32.25 -18.68 15.97
N THR A 659 -32.40 -20.00 16.12
CA THR A 659 -33.63 -20.60 16.63
C THR A 659 -33.38 -21.51 17.84
N SER A 660 -33.05 -22.77 17.62
CA SER A 660 -32.95 -23.80 18.66
C SER A 660 -31.56 -24.39 18.78
N GLY A 661 -30.65 -24.07 17.86
CA GLY A 661 -29.27 -24.55 17.88
C GLY A 661 -29.19 -25.97 17.32
N PHE A 662 -28.84 -26.09 16.04
CA PHE A 662 -28.56 -27.35 15.38
C PHE A 662 -27.61 -27.16 14.20
N THR A 663 -26.84 -28.21 13.93
CA THR A 663 -26.10 -28.44 12.68
C THR A 663 -26.69 -29.65 11.95
N ASN A 664 -26.39 -29.77 10.68
CA ASN A 664 -26.81 -30.87 9.81
C ASN A 664 -25.71 -31.91 9.53
N ALA A 665 -24.56 -31.83 10.21
CA ALA A 665 -23.38 -32.64 9.95
C ALA A 665 -23.67 -34.16 9.94
N LEU A 666 -24.52 -34.65 10.85
CA LEU A 666 -24.91 -36.06 10.88
C LEU A 666 -25.79 -36.47 9.70
N GLU A 667 -26.67 -35.58 9.26
CA GLU A 667 -27.59 -35.82 8.14
C GLU A 667 -26.81 -35.83 6.81
N ILE A 668 -25.89 -34.87 6.64
CA ILE A 668 -24.96 -34.82 5.51
C ILE A 668 -24.06 -36.08 5.51
N THR A 669 -23.54 -36.48 6.68
CA THR A 669 -22.75 -37.72 6.81
C THR A 669 -23.53 -38.96 6.38
N ASP A 670 -24.80 -39.10 6.77
CA ASP A 670 -25.62 -40.26 6.44
C ASP A 670 -25.82 -40.40 4.92
N ILE A 671 -25.83 -39.29 4.18
CA ILE A 671 -25.95 -39.27 2.71
C ILE A 671 -24.59 -39.55 2.05
N LEU A 672 -23.48 -39.00 2.56
CA LEU A 672 -22.15 -39.09 1.93
C LEU A 672 -21.37 -40.37 2.28
N ALA A 673 -21.54 -40.93 3.49
CA ALA A 673 -20.78 -42.09 3.98
C ALA A 673 -20.86 -43.38 3.12
N PRO A 674 -21.90 -43.63 2.28
CA PRO A 674 -21.88 -44.75 1.34
C PRO A 674 -20.78 -44.67 0.28
N ASP A 675 -20.42 -43.47 -0.14
CA ASP A 675 -19.57 -43.23 -1.32
C ASP A 675 -18.24 -42.53 -0.95
N TYR A 676 -18.17 -41.84 0.19
CA TYR A 676 -17.01 -41.05 0.65
C TYR A 676 -16.52 -41.47 2.05
N ALA A 677 -15.24 -41.22 2.32
CA ALA A 677 -14.66 -41.35 3.65
C ALA A 677 -14.88 -40.05 4.43
N VAL A 678 -15.91 -40.03 5.29
CA VAL A 678 -16.32 -38.82 6.01
C VAL A 678 -15.76 -38.80 7.44
N THR A 679 -15.14 -37.69 7.82
CA THR A 679 -14.80 -37.35 9.21
C THR A 679 -15.70 -36.22 9.68
N VAL A 680 -16.20 -36.28 10.91
CA VAL A 680 -17.02 -35.21 11.51
C VAL A 680 -16.31 -34.69 12.75
N TRP A 681 -16.29 -33.36 12.90
CA TRP A 681 -15.71 -32.66 14.04
C TRP A 681 -16.69 -31.59 14.52
N SER A 682 -17.00 -31.55 15.82
CA SER A 682 -17.88 -30.54 16.41
C SER A 682 -17.08 -29.57 17.26
N ALA A 683 -17.25 -28.27 17.03
CA ALA A 683 -16.60 -27.23 17.82
C ALA A 683 -16.93 -27.37 19.31
N GLN A 684 -18.20 -27.64 19.65
CA GLN A 684 -18.65 -27.81 21.02
C GLN A 684 -18.18 -29.11 21.68
N ALA A 685 -18.12 -30.22 20.93
CA ALA A 685 -17.84 -31.55 21.48
C ALA A 685 -16.35 -31.91 21.46
N ASP A 686 -15.65 -31.54 20.39
CA ASP A 686 -14.27 -31.94 20.10
C ASP A 686 -13.27 -30.78 20.35
N GLY A 687 -13.75 -29.53 20.35
CA GLY A 687 -12.94 -28.32 20.59
C GLY A 687 -12.48 -27.65 19.29
N PRO A 688 -11.62 -26.63 19.38
CA PRO A 688 -11.16 -25.91 18.19
C PRO A 688 -10.29 -26.80 17.28
N LEU A 689 -10.28 -26.48 15.99
CA LEU A 689 -9.41 -27.05 14.98
C LEU A 689 -7.94 -26.68 15.22
N GLU A 690 -7.04 -27.59 14.88
CA GLU A 690 -5.59 -27.34 14.92
C GLU A 690 -5.03 -27.13 13.50
N PHE A 691 -4.05 -26.23 13.33
CA PHE A 691 -3.37 -26.03 12.03
C PHE A 691 -2.80 -27.34 11.47
N GLY A 692 -2.95 -27.56 10.16
CA GLY A 692 -2.56 -28.79 9.48
C GLY A 692 -3.51 -29.98 9.68
N GLN A 693 -4.59 -29.82 10.45
CA GLN A 693 -5.59 -30.88 10.66
C GLN A 693 -6.38 -31.20 9.38
N LEU A 694 -6.54 -30.22 8.50
CA LEU A 694 -7.38 -30.30 7.30
C LEU A 694 -6.60 -30.77 6.06
N ASP A 695 -5.27 -30.73 6.06
CA ASP A 695 -4.39 -31.17 4.95
C ASP A 695 -4.74 -32.54 4.32
N PRO A 696 -5.24 -33.55 5.06
CA PRO A 696 -5.55 -34.87 4.48
C PRO A 696 -6.86 -34.93 3.67
N TYR A 697 -7.64 -33.86 3.60
CA TYR A 697 -9.01 -33.85 3.10
C TYR A 697 -9.15 -33.10 1.79
N ASP A 698 -9.94 -33.68 0.88
CA ASP A 698 -10.13 -33.17 -0.48
C ASP A 698 -11.27 -32.12 -0.54
N LEU A 699 -12.16 -32.14 0.46
CA LEU A 699 -13.26 -31.20 0.63
C LEU A 699 -13.52 -30.99 2.13
N VAL A 700 -13.65 -29.74 2.52
CA VAL A 700 -14.18 -29.34 3.83
C VAL A 700 -15.63 -28.87 3.66
N ILE A 701 -16.54 -29.46 4.43
CA ILE A 701 -17.92 -28.99 4.57
C ILE A 701 -18.02 -28.25 5.89
N TRP A 702 -18.19 -26.93 5.84
CA TRP A 702 -18.41 -26.08 6.99
C TRP A 702 -19.92 -25.92 7.21
N ASP A 703 -20.43 -26.56 8.24
CA ASP A 703 -21.86 -26.58 8.54
C ASP A 703 -22.15 -25.85 9.86
N SER A 704 -22.64 -24.62 9.75
CA SER A 704 -23.09 -23.82 10.90
C SER A 704 -24.56 -24.05 11.24
N GLY A 705 -25.31 -24.77 10.41
CA GLY A 705 -26.75 -24.97 10.60
C GLY A 705 -27.50 -23.68 10.90
N ASP A 706 -28.13 -23.55 12.07
CA ASP A 706 -28.80 -22.31 12.51
C ASP A 706 -27.97 -21.44 13.48
N TYR A 707 -26.68 -21.69 13.62
CA TYR A 707 -25.76 -20.86 14.39
C TYR A 707 -25.22 -19.69 13.55
N GLN A 708 -24.99 -18.56 14.22
CA GLN A 708 -24.31 -17.37 13.70
C GLN A 708 -23.26 -16.88 14.68
N MET A 709 -22.32 -16.06 14.21
CA MET A 709 -21.27 -15.47 15.04
C MET A 709 -21.39 -13.94 15.04
N THR A 710 -21.60 -13.34 16.21
CA THR A 710 -21.92 -11.90 16.34
C THR A 710 -20.83 -11.05 16.99
N ASP A 711 -19.82 -11.68 17.60
CA ASP A 711 -18.80 -10.97 18.38
C ASP A 711 -17.44 -10.87 17.66
N THR A 712 -17.06 -11.83 16.80
CA THR A 712 -15.80 -11.83 16.04
C THR A 712 -15.93 -12.70 14.78
N LEU A 713 -15.46 -12.21 13.63
CA LEU A 713 -15.39 -12.94 12.35
C LEU A 713 -14.27 -13.99 12.28
N LEU A 714 -13.21 -13.83 13.09
CA LEU A 714 -11.99 -14.64 13.04
C LEU A 714 -11.76 -15.29 14.40
N ASP A 715 -12.37 -16.45 14.63
CA ASP A 715 -11.94 -17.34 15.70
C ASP A 715 -10.78 -18.25 15.24
N GLU A 716 -10.25 -19.03 16.19
CA GLU A 716 -9.15 -19.95 15.94
C GLU A 716 -9.49 -20.99 14.86
N ASP A 717 -10.77 -21.36 14.70
CA ASP A 717 -11.25 -22.37 13.75
C ASP A 717 -11.32 -21.82 12.31
N THR A 718 -11.80 -20.58 12.17
CA THR A 718 -11.85 -19.86 10.90
C THR A 718 -10.47 -19.73 10.28
N LEU A 719 -9.43 -19.42 11.09
CA LEU A 719 -8.05 -19.32 10.64
C LEU A 719 -7.48 -20.65 10.11
N VAL A 720 -7.88 -21.78 10.69
CA VAL A 720 -7.44 -23.12 10.23
C VAL A 720 -8.12 -23.50 8.92
N ILE A 721 -9.40 -23.17 8.75
CA ILE A 721 -10.10 -23.42 7.49
C ILE A 721 -9.53 -22.52 6.38
N PHE A 722 -9.18 -21.27 6.67
CA PHE A 722 -8.52 -20.38 5.69
C PHE A 722 -7.12 -20.84 5.31
N ASP A 723 -6.30 -21.32 6.25
CA ASP A 723 -5.02 -21.97 5.92
C ASP A 723 -5.21 -23.20 5.01
N TYR A 724 -6.31 -23.93 5.16
CA TYR A 724 -6.67 -25.00 4.23
C TYR A 724 -7.04 -24.49 2.82
N LEU A 725 -7.74 -23.36 2.72
CA LEU A 725 -8.06 -22.71 1.43
C LEU A 725 -6.79 -22.18 0.74
N ASP A 726 -5.89 -21.53 1.48
CA ASP A 726 -4.61 -21.04 0.97
C ASP A 726 -3.74 -22.17 0.38
N ASN A 727 -3.98 -23.41 0.81
CA ASN A 727 -3.33 -24.62 0.30
C ASN A 727 -4.17 -25.33 -0.78
N ASN A 728 -5.00 -24.60 -1.54
CA ASN A 728 -5.84 -25.09 -2.64
C ASN A 728 -6.94 -26.08 -2.20
N GLY A 729 -7.45 -25.93 -0.97
CA GLY A 729 -8.55 -26.74 -0.46
C GLY A 729 -9.92 -26.33 -1.03
N ASN A 730 -10.84 -27.30 -1.18
CA ASN A 730 -12.21 -27.04 -1.62
C ASN A 730 -13.16 -26.85 -0.43
N LEU A 731 -14.11 -25.91 -0.54
CA LEU A 731 -15.02 -25.58 0.57
C LEU A 731 -16.49 -25.62 0.17
N MET A 732 -17.29 -26.32 0.97
CA MET A 732 -18.74 -26.21 0.94
C MET A 732 -19.24 -25.61 2.26
N ALA A 733 -19.71 -24.37 2.24
CA ALA A 733 -20.29 -23.70 3.40
C ALA A 733 -21.82 -23.79 3.39
N ILE A 734 -22.40 -24.29 4.48
CA ILE A 734 -23.84 -24.52 4.61
C ILE A 734 -24.33 -23.95 5.94
N GLY A 735 -25.43 -23.20 5.90
CA GLY A 735 -26.08 -22.69 7.12
C GLY A 735 -27.07 -21.59 6.82
N ALA A 736 -27.88 -21.21 7.81
CA ALA A 736 -28.78 -20.07 7.71
C ALA A 736 -28.00 -18.75 7.59
N ALA A 737 -26.91 -18.63 8.34
CA ALA A 737 -25.94 -17.55 8.23
C ALA A 737 -24.57 -18.14 8.55
N PRO A 738 -23.89 -18.77 7.57
CA PRO A 738 -22.56 -19.34 7.76
C PRO A 738 -21.67 -18.36 8.51
N THR A 739 -21.03 -18.85 9.57
CA THR A 739 -20.24 -18.06 10.53
C THR A 739 -19.10 -17.31 9.84
N LEU A 740 -18.56 -17.85 8.75
CA LEU A 740 -17.59 -17.21 7.87
C LEU A 740 -18.04 -15.85 7.30
N LEU A 741 -19.35 -15.58 7.24
CA LEU A 741 -19.91 -14.30 6.75
C LEU A 741 -20.02 -13.25 7.87
N GLY A 742 -19.86 -13.65 9.13
CA GLY A 742 -19.99 -12.77 10.29
C GLY A 742 -21.38 -12.14 10.42
N THR A 743 -21.41 -10.85 10.76
CA THR A 743 -22.67 -10.14 10.96
C THR A 743 -23.31 -9.76 9.63
N THR A 744 -24.34 -10.50 9.23
CA THR A 744 -25.09 -10.29 7.98
C THR A 744 -26.52 -9.85 8.24
N GLU A 745 -27.15 -9.19 7.25
CA GLU A 745 -28.59 -8.93 7.28
C GLU A 745 -29.35 -10.25 7.10
N LEU A 746 -30.36 -10.49 7.94
CA LEU A 746 -31.18 -11.69 7.88
C LEU A 746 -32.57 -11.38 7.36
N ALA A 747 -33.11 -12.25 6.51
CA ALA A 747 -34.50 -12.18 6.07
C ALA A 747 -35.15 -13.55 6.04
N LEU A 748 -36.46 -13.57 6.32
CA LEU A 748 -37.26 -14.79 6.40
C LEU A 748 -37.37 -15.50 5.04
N THR A 749 -36.87 -16.72 4.98
CA THR A 749 -36.95 -17.61 3.81
C THR A 749 -37.98 -18.71 4.08
N SER A 750 -38.88 -18.93 3.12
CA SER A 750 -39.97 -19.93 3.21
C SER A 750 -39.96 -20.93 2.05
N ASP A 751 -39.36 -20.55 0.93
CA ASP A 751 -39.26 -21.33 -0.30
C ASP A 751 -38.01 -20.93 -1.09
N LEU A 752 -37.54 -21.83 -1.93
CA LEU A 752 -36.43 -21.63 -2.85
C LEU A 752 -36.95 -21.71 -4.28
N GLU A 753 -36.33 -21.02 -5.22
CA GLU A 753 -36.58 -21.17 -6.65
C GLU A 753 -35.31 -21.66 -7.34
N VAL A 754 -35.44 -22.73 -8.12
CA VAL A 754 -34.34 -23.27 -8.94
C VAL A 754 -33.98 -22.24 -10.01
N SER A 755 -32.73 -21.82 -10.05
CA SER A 755 -32.23 -20.75 -10.93
C SER A 755 -30.91 -21.16 -11.59
N GLY A 756 -30.42 -20.38 -12.57
CA GLY A 756 -29.17 -20.66 -13.26
C GLY A 756 -29.27 -21.60 -14.47
N GLU A 757 -28.11 -21.94 -15.04
CA GLU A 757 -27.99 -22.71 -16.29
C GLU A 757 -27.02 -23.91 -16.20
N ASP A 758 -26.29 -24.08 -15.09
CA ASP A 758 -25.31 -25.15 -14.90
C ASP A 758 -25.97 -26.54 -14.89
N ALA A 759 -25.57 -27.39 -15.84
CA ALA A 759 -26.22 -28.68 -16.07
C ALA A 759 -25.97 -29.71 -14.95
N VAL A 760 -24.89 -29.57 -14.19
CA VAL A 760 -24.51 -30.49 -13.11
C VAL A 760 -25.27 -30.15 -11.85
N LEU A 761 -25.24 -28.87 -11.44
CA LEU A 761 -25.95 -28.36 -10.27
C LEU A 761 -27.47 -28.51 -10.42
N LEU A 762 -27.98 -28.46 -11.65
CA LEU A 762 -29.40 -28.56 -11.95
C LEU A 762 -29.89 -29.96 -12.37
N ASP A 763 -29.04 -31.01 -12.32
CA ASP A 763 -29.49 -32.35 -12.71
C ASP A 763 -30.69 -32.82 -11.87
N GLY A 764 -31.74 -33.28 -12.55
CA GLY A 764 -32.99 -33.69 -11.89
C GLY A 764 -33.87 -32.55 -11.34
N LEU A 765 -33.49 -31.28 -11.51
CA LEU A 765 -34.27 -30.09 -11.12
C LEU A 765 -34.79 -29.33 -12.35
N THR A 766 -35.89 -28.60 -12.20
CA THR A 766 -36.43 -27.76 -13.30
C THR A 766 -36.25 -26.28 -12.97
N VAL A 767 -35.61 -25.50 -13.85
CA VAL A 767 -35.50 -24.03 -13.67
C VAL A 767 -36.88 -23.39 -13.49
N GLY A 768 -37.03 -22.54 -12.48
CA GLY A 768 -38.29 -21.92 -12.03
C GLY A 768 -39.15 -22.83 -11.15
N GLU A 769 -38.68 -24.02 -10.78
CA GLU A 769 -39.33 -24.87 -9.78
C GLU A 769 -39.20 -24.23 -8.40
N VAL A 770 -40.33 -24.15 -7.68
CA VAL A 770 -40.38 -23.62 -6.32
C VAL A 770 -40.36 -24.77 -5.33
N ILE A 771 -39.34 -24.80 -4.48
CA ILE A 771 -39.10 -25.80 -3.44
C ILE A 771 -39.54 -25.21 -2.09
N PRO A 772 -40.69 -25.64 -1.52
CA PRO A 772 -41.11 -25.16 -0.20
C PRO A 772 -40.22 -25.75 0.89
N LEU A 773 -39.79 -24.92 1.85
CA LEU A 773 -39.04 -25.37 3.01
C LEU A 773 -39.95 -26.11 4.00
N VAL A 774 -39.37 -27.03 4.78
CA VAL A 774 -40.09 -27.75 5.84
C VAL A 774 -40.60 -26.79 6.92
N GLU A 775 -39.82 -25.75 7.19
CA GLU A 775 -40.19 -24.60 8.02
C GLU A 775 -39.50 -23.34 7.53
N SER A 776 -40.11 -22.18 7.78
CA SER A 776 -39.50 -20.88 7.46
C SER A 776 -38.44 -20.51 8.49
N ILE A 777 -37.30 -20.00 8.04
CA ILE A 777 -36.19 -19.57 8.90
C ILE A 777 -35.60 -18.25 8.40
N GLU A 778 -34.99 -17.47 9.28
CA GLU A 778 -34.21 -16.30 8.89
C GLU A 778 -32.86 -16.75 8.32
N THR A 779 -32.50 -16.29 7.13
CA THR A 779 -31.20 -16.58 6.51
C THR A 779 -30.53 -15.32 6.00
N ALA A 780 -29.20 -15.37 5.86
CA ALA A 780 -28.36 -14.28 5.37
C ALA A 780 -28.80 -13.80 3.98
N VAL A 781 -28.78 -12.47 3.80
CA VAL A 781 -29.14 -11.77 2.58
C VAL A 781 -27.90 -11.10 2.01
N PHE A 782 -27.68 -11.31 0.72
CA PHE A 782 -26.75 -10.51 -0.07
C PHE A 782 -27.50 -9.45 -0.88
N ASP A 783 -26.95 -8.23 -0.95
CA ASP A 783 -27.51 -7.13 -1.73
C ASP A 783 -27.04 -7.17 -3.20
N PHE A 784 -27.24 -8.31 -3.85
CA PHE A 784 -27.02 -8.46 -5.30
C PHE A 784 -28.03 -9.42 -5.92
N THR A 785 -28.25 -9.29 -7.22
CA THR A 785 -29.09 -10.18 -8.03
C THR A 785 -28.23 -11.08 -8.91
N PRO A 786 -28.76 -12.21 -9.41
CA PRO A 786 -28.07 -13.03 -10.40
C PRO A 786 -27.70 -12.28 -11.69
N ALA A 787 -28.25 -11.08 -11.93
CA ALA A 787 -27.90 -10.24 -13.06
C ALA A 787 -26.74 -9.27 -12.76
N ASP A 788 -26.36 -9.13 -11.49
CA ASP A 788 -25.25 -8.27 -11.04
C ASP A 788 -23.92 -9.04 -10.97
N THR A 789 -23.93 -10.37 -11.14
CA THR A 789 -22.72 -11.20 -11.25
C THR A 789 -22.14 -11.06 -12.67
N ALA A 790 -21.16 -10.17 -12.82
CA ALA A 790 -20.39 -10.01 -14.06
C ALA A 790 -19.24 -11.03 -14.18
N ASP A 791 -19.07 -11.88 -13.18
CA ASP A 791 -18.00 -12.87 -13.06
C ASP A 791 -18.45 -14.22 -13.64
N GLU A 792 -17.75 -14.69 -14.67
CA GLU A 792 -18.01 -15.98 -15.32
C GLU A 792 -17.70 -17.19 -14.42
N ASN A 793 -16.94 -16.97 -13.33
CA ASN A 793 -16.55 -17.99 -12.37
C ASN A 793 -17.62 -18.24 -11.30
N VAL A 794 -18.79 -17.59 -11.38
CA VAL A 794 -19.84 -17.65 -10.36
C VAL A 794 -21.14 -18.16 -10.97
N THR A 795 -21.65 -19.24 -10.39
CA THR A 795 -22.91 -19.87 -10.76
C THR A 795 -23.92 -19.80 -9.62
N VAL A 796 -25.03 -19.09 -9.83
CA VAL A 796 -26.18 -19.14 -8.92
C VAL A 796 -27.12 -20.26 -9.36
N PHE A 797 -27.34 -21.26 -8.51
CA PHE A 797 -28.21 -22.41 -8.81
C PHE A 797 -29.53 -22.41 -8.01
N LEU A 798 -29.62 -21.59 -6.95
CA LEU A 798 -30.84 -21.39 -6.18
C LEU A 798 -31.00 -19.91 -5.81
N THR A 799 -32.23 -19.41 -5.91
CA THR A 799 -32.64 -18.10 -5.39
C THR A 799 -33.75 -18.24 -4.35
N ARG A 800 -34.02 -17.17 -3.60
CA ARG A 800 -35.16 -17.07 -2.69
C ARG A 800 -36.48 -17.09 -3.48
N GLY A 801 -37.36 -18.01 -3.12
CA GLY A 801 -38.64 -18.19 -3.79
C GLY A 801 -39.64 -17.04 -3.57
N PRO A 802 -40.79 -17.08 -4.24
CA PRO A 802 -41.78 -16.00 -4.23
C PRO A 802 -42.51 -15.80 -2.89
N GLU A 803 -42.52 -16.78 -1.99
CA GLU A 803 -43.09 -16.64 -0.64
C GLU A 803 -42.07 -16.16 0.40
N SER A 804 -40.81 -16.00 0.01
CA SER A 804 -39.71 -15.53 0.86
C SER A 804 -39.55 -14.02 0.86
N ALA A 805 -39.06 -13.47 1.98
CA ALA A 805 -38.56 -12.10 2.01
C ALA A 805 -37.30 -12.00 1.12
N ALA A 806 -37.15 -10.87 0.43
CA ALA A 806 -36.09 -10.66 -0.56
C ALA A 806 -36.06 -11.69 -1.72
N SER A 807 -37.26 -12.06 -2.20
CA SER A 807 -37.45 -12.96 -3.34
C SER A 807 -36.59 -12.57 -4.56
N GLY A 808 -35.98 -13.58 -5.19
CA GLY A 808 -35.10 -13.45 -6.34
C GLY A 808 -33.62 -13.26 -5.99
N GLN A 809 -33.26 -13.02 -4.73
CA GLN A 809 -31.85 -12.97 -4.33
C GLN A 809 -31.22 -14.37 -4.25
N PRO A 810 -29.91 -14.52 -4.52
CA PRO A 810 -29.20 -15.78 -4.44
C PRO A 810 -29.23 -16.41 -3.04
N ILE A 811 -29.31 -17.73 -2.99
CA ILE A 811 -29.27 -18.53 -1.75
C ILE A 811 -28.48 -19.84 -1.91
N GLY A 812 -28.21 -20.27 -3.14
CA GLY A 812 -27.26 -21.33 -3.47
C GLY A 812 -26.35 -20.86 -4.59
N ILE A 813 -25.05 -20.81 -4.32
CA ILE A 813 -24.02 -20.26 -5.20
C ILE A 813 -22.84 -21.22 -5.23
N ALA A 814 -22.26 -21.39 -6.41
CA ALA A 814 -21.03 -22.13 -6.63
C ALA A 814 -20.05 -21.20 -7.35
N SER A 815 -18.78 -21.25 -6.99
CA SER A 815 -17.72 -20.52 -7.68
C SER A 815 -16.46 -21.36 -7.78
N ALA A 816 -15.87 -21.39 -8.97
CA ALA A 816 -14.62 -22.08 -9.23
C ALA A 816 -13.70 -21.15 -10.00
N GLU A 817 -12.48 -20.96 -9.52
CA GLU A 817 -11.49 -20.17 -10.24
C GLU A 817 -11.09 -20.88 -11.55
N ASN A 818 -11.07 -20.14 -12.66
CA ASN A 818 -10.47 -20.60 -13.91
C ASN A 818 -8.92 -20.55 -13.91
N SER A 819 -8.29 -20.32 -12.75
CA SER A 819 -6.83 -20.22 -12.57
C SER A 819 -6.18 -21.58 -12.29
N LEU A 820 -4.86 -21.68 -12.43
CA LEU A 820 -4.07 -22.90 -12.16
C LEU A 820 -4.16 -23.42 -10.69
N SER A 821 -4.85 -22.70 -9.79
CA SER A 821 -5.08 -23.06 -8.39
C SER A 821 -6.25 -24.05 -8.20
N GLY A 822 -7.22 -24.07 -9.13
CA GLY A 822 -8.36 -25.00 -9.15
C GLY A 822 -9.27 -24.99 -7.91
N GLN A 823 -9.29 -23.91 -7.13
CA GLN A 823 -10.11 -23.86 -5.93
C GLN A 823 -11.60 -23.73 -6.28
N ALA A 824 -12.39 -24.64 -5.74
CA ALA A 824 -13.84 -24.63 -5.85
C ALA A 824 -14.48 -24.31 -4.48
N THR A 825 -15.48 -23.44 -4.49
CA THR A 825 -16.27 -23.07 -3.31
C THR A 825 -17.77 -23.12 -3.62
N GLN A 826 -18.55 -23.65 -2.69
CA GLN A 826 -20.01 -23.60 -2.74
C GLN A 826 -20.57 -23.02 -1.45
N LEU A 827 -21.59 -22.19 -1.59
CA LEU A 827 -22.31 -21.57 -0.50
C LEU A 827 -23.81 -21.92 -0.61
N LEU A 828 -24.35 -22.51 0.44
CA LEU A 828 -25.77 -22.80 0.58
C LEU A 828 -26.31 -22.12 1.85
N LEU A 829 -26.99 -20.99 1.66
CA LEU A 829 -27.54 -20.15 2.72
C LEU A 829 -28.86 -20.66 3.28
N ILE A 830 -28.94 -21.97 3.50
CA ILE A 830 -30.06 -22.63 4.17
C ILE A 830 -29.53 -23.82 4.98
N PRO A 831 -29.98 -24.05 6.23
CA PRO A 831 -29.64 -25.28 6.92
C PRO A 831 -30.15 -26.48 6.13
N PHE A 832 -29.28 -27.46 5.89
CA PHE A 832 -29.59 -28.55 4.98
C PHE A 832 -30.82 -29.38 5.41
N GLY A 833 -31.05 -29.51 6.72
CA GLY A 833 -32.14 -30.32 7.28
C GLY A 833 -33.54 -29.73 7.13
N ILE A 834 -33.66 -28.48 6.71
CA ILE A 834 -34.97 -27.85 6.46
C ILE A 834 -35.40 -27.93 4.99
N LEU A 835 -34.54 -28.46 4.12
CA LEU A 835 -34.91 -28.88 2.77
C LEU A 835 -35.80 -30.14 2.84
N PRO A 836 -36.79 -30.31 1.95
CA PRO A 836 -37.53 -31.56 1.89
C PRO A 836 -36.61 -32.72 1.49
N ALA A 837 -36.78 -33.89 2.12
CA ALA A 837 -35.91 -35.06 1.94
C ALA A 837 -35.73 -35.53 0.48
N ASP A 838 -36.74 -35.30 -0.37
CA ASP A 838 -36.68 -35.62 -1.80
C ASP A 838 -35.67 -34.73 -2.55
N TYR A 839 -35.41 -33.50 -2.07
CA TYR A 839 -34.46 -32.55 -2.66
C TYR A 839 -33.07 -32.61 -2.02
N GLN A 840 -32.96 -32.97 -0.74
CA GLN A 840 -31.66 -33.09 -0.05
C GLN A 840 -30.69 -33.99 -0.82
N ASN A 841 -31.13 -35.20 -1.21
CA ASN A 841 -30.28 -36.14 -1.94
C ASN A 841 -29.91 -35.64 -3.34
N ILE A 842 -30.83 -34.95 -4.03
CA ILE A 842 -30.59 -34.42 -5.37
C ILE A 842 -29.57 -33.28 -5.28
N LEU A 843 -29.82 -32.29 -4.44
CA LEU A 843 -28.96 -31.12 -4.29
C LEU A 843 -27.55 -31.51 -3.81
N LEU A 844 -27.42 -32.32 -2.76
CA LEU A 844 -26.11 -32.72 -2.28
C LEU A 844 -25.37 -33.58 -3.31
N SER A 845 -26.05 -34.47 -4.04
CA SER A 845 -25.42 -35.24 -5.12
C SER A 845 -24.93 -34.35 -6.25
N ASN A 846 -25.70 -33.34 -6.64
CA ASN A 846 -25.34 -32.40 -7.70
C ASN A 846 -24.16 -31.52 -7.27
N MET A 847 -24.21 -31.01 -6.05
CA MET A 847 -23.13 -30.21 -5.43
C MET A 847 -21.80 -30.99 -5.38
N MET A 848 -21.84 -32.26 -4.95
CA MET A 848 -20.67 -33.14 -4.93
C MET A 848 -20.16 -33.49 -6.34
N ALA A 849 -21.07 -33.67 -7.31
CA ALA A 849 -20.69 -33.91 -8.71
C ALA A 849 -20.02 -32.68 -9.32
N TRP A 850 -20.50 -31.48 -8.98
CA TRP A 850 -19.90 -30.23 -9.44
C TRP A 850 -18.48 -30.02 -8.89
N PHE A 851 -18.23 -30.34 -7.62
CA PHE A 851 -16.87 -30.34 -7.06
C PHE A 851 -15.94 -31.31 -7.79
N ALA A 852 -16.45 -32.48 -8.21
CA ALA A 852 -15.64 -33.43 -8.96
C ALA A 852 -15.31 -32.98 -10.39
N GLU A 853 -16.03 -31.98 -10.93
CA GLU A 853 -15.75 -31.39 -12.24
C GLU A 853 -14.90 -30.12 -12.16
N ASN A 854 -14.90 -29.41 -11.02
CA ASN A 854 -14.35 -28.06 -10.90
C ASN A 854 -13.31 -27.88 -9.78
N GLY A 855 -13.01 -28.90 -8.96
CA GLY A 855 -12.06 -28.83 -7.85
C GLY A 855 -11.06 -29.97 -7.78
#